data_AF-A0A962GIW5-F1
#
_entry.id   AF-A0A962GIW5-F1
#
_cell.length_a   1.000
_cell.length_b   1.000
_cell.length_c   1.000
_cell.angle_alpha   90.00
_cell.angle_beta   90.00
_cell.angle_gamma   90.00
#
_symmetry.space_group_name_H-M   'P 1'
#
loop_
_entity.id
_entity.type
_entity.pdbx_description
1 polymer ?
#
loop_
_entity_poly.entity_id
_entity_poly.type
_entity_poly.pdbx_seq_one_letter_code
_entity_poly.pdbx_strand_id
1 'polypeptide(L)'
;MRTFVYLSILTGMFLSIATAQIPGYNEAGQWPYGEPLTIEKYSDGVNNLLFYNEGTVLHTASLSNNGDVTLLSSFRTNYLVHNIAISPDGQKLAVSDKWRWITIFDMTDPAAPIMLGRFDFDNPSLPVELQGGSPEGMDFVDNNTLISAVTPKGLYAFDITDPSNITVSGYYFEVGINSVEDVAIQDGFAFVADKENGLSVFDISDLTDITLVLRDINYAAATDIQIIDNQAYIARGLEGLSIASINTNPLSVTETAHVDVSTSVKRVLPLPDNHVAIADEWNGQGVLVVDINNPTQPIIIDNSGTTSPKLVVKDHLIVAIDGGSFNGNDKNKLIVYDTENMGSVGTLQELNFSQLYASTVDVSLFESTLALLLQDGGTVVVDTSNPTRPETALWMHKEQVIRAVATTGNYLVAADEYLNLFINDISDINNPVTIPTYDIGFRFPTHVIAVDANQVIVAYGDEIDWLSIDAFGATLEGHWSGNSLQRVAKDNEIVVATGSTQLTILDFTQVSSPVMLAQHTTSHIVSDVDISGNYVYLSLGTGGFEIWDISDPVNPVVVSTTELPLAAVSGIEAHEQTVYIATGVTNGVISYDISNPASPQLINIIRTPGEAAKVTVNNDHMVIADTNAGAVIFSNIVESPIFKNGFEQL
;
A
#
# COMPACT_ATOMS: atom_id res chain seq x y z
N MET A 1 14.93 -38.14 22.92
CA MET A 1 15.65 -37.32 23.92
C MET A 1 16.53 -36.32 23.21
N ARG A 2 16.01 -35.10 23.00
CA ARG A 2 16.67 -33.79 23.13
C ARG A 2 15.68 -32.77 22.60
N THR A 3 14.89 -32.28 23.54
CA THR A 3 14.01 -31.12 23.46
C THR A 3 14.85 -29.90 23.13
N PHE A 4 14.53 -29.16 22.07
CA PHE A 4 14.99 -27.78 21.91
C PHE A 4 13.79 -26.88 22.22
N VAL A 5 13.96 -26.15 23.31
CA VAL A 5 13.08 -25.09 23.80
C VAL A 5 13.34 -23.88 22.91
N TYR A 6 12.32 -23.39 22.19
CA TYR A 6 12.33 -22.05 21.62
C TYR A 6 12.19 -21.07 22.78
N LEU A 7 13.30 -20.44 23.17
CA LEU A 7 13.30 -19.29 24.06
C LEU A 7 13.40 -18.05 23.18
N SER A 8 12.31 -17.30 23.10
CA SER A 8 12.20 -16.00 22.47
C SER A 8 13.04 -14.97 23.24
N ILE A 9 14.27 -14.72 22.79
CA ILE A 9 15.05 -13.55 23.16
C ILE A 9 15.86 -13.14 21.93
N LEU A 10 15.38 -12.13 21.20
CA LEU A 10 16.22 -11.26 20.37
C LEU A 10 15.50 -9.91 20.21
N THR A 11 15.70 -9.10 21.23
CA THR A 11 15.52 -7.66 21.26
C THR A 11 16.34 -6.99 20.15
N GLY A 12 15.66 -6.20 19.32
CA GLY A 12 16.12 -4.92 18.75
C GLY A 12 17.61 -4.77 18.42
N MET A 13 18.04 -5.33 17.30
CA MET A 13 19.10 -4.70 16.51
C MET A 13 18.49 -4.27 15.18
N PHE A 14 17.75 -3.16 15.21
CA PHE A 14 17.59 -2.34 14.01
C PHE A 14 18.95 -1.69 13.77
N LEU A 15 19.62 -2.03 12.66
CA LEU A 15 20.64 -1.12 12.14
C LEU A 15 19.91 0.16 11.74
N SER A 16 20.05 1.22 12.55
CA SER A 16 19.62 2.56 12.16
C SER A 16 20.57 3.06 11.07
N ILE A 17 20.29 2.71 9.82
CA ILE A 17 20.82 3.50 8.71
C ILE A 17 19.84 4.66 8.56
N ALA A 18 20.31 5.84 8.95
CA ALA A 18 19.63 7.10 8.72
C ALA A 18 19.24 7.18 7.23
N THR A 19 17.94 7.27 6.96
CA THR A 19 17.43 7.59 5.62
C THR A 19 17.70 9.06 5.35
N ALA A 20 18.88 9.35 4.83
CA ALA A 20 19.11 10.61 4.16
C ALA A 20 18.07 10.75 3.03
N GLN A 21 17.58 11.97 2.79
CA GLN A 21 17.01 12.31 1.50
C GLN A 21 17.99 11.81 0.43
N ILE A 22 17.59 10.82 -0.36
CA ILE A 22 18.51 10.07 -1.20
C ILE A 22 19.05 11.06 -2.24
N PRO A 23 20.37 11.32 -2.28
CA PRO A 23 20.91 12.18 -3.32
C PRO A 23 20.66 11.49 -4.67
N GLY A 24 19.67 11.99 -5.41
CA GLY A 24 19.39 11.53 -6.75
C GLY A 24 18.24 10.53 -6.95
N TYR A 25 17.34 10.35 -5.99
CA TYR A 25 16.03 9.75 -6.26
C TYR A 25 14.95 10.67 -5.68
N ASN A 26 14.07 11.16 -6.55
CA ASN A 26 12.87 11.86 -6.11
C ASN A 26 11.69 10.95 -6.39
N GLU A 27 11.00 10.54 -5.32
CA GLU A 27 9.66 9.98 -5.46
C GLU A 27 8.83 10.99 -6.26
N ALA A 28 8.46 10.58 -7.47
CA ALA A 28 7.85 11.48 -8.44
C ALA A 28 6.34 11.48 -8.21
N GLY A 29 5.78 10.29 -8.05
CA GLY A 29 4.37 10.09 -7.79
C GLY A 29 4.07 8.63 -7.49
N GLN A 30 2.95 8.42 -6.81
CA GLN A 30 2.38 7.11 -6.60
C GLN A 30 1.14 6.93 -7.49
N TRP A 31 0.84 5.68 -7.80
CA TRP A 31 -0.45 5.32 -8.37
C TRP A 31 -1.56 5.89 -7.47
N PRO A 32 -2.53 6.63 -8.03
CA PRO A 32 -3.56 7.31 -7.23
C PRO A 32 -4.42 6.33 -6.44
N TYR A 33 -4.54 5.09 -6.91
CA TYR A 33 -5.60 4.17 -6.53
C TYR A 33 -5.09 3.05 -5.63
N GLY A 34 -5.79 2.85 -4.51
CA GLY A 34 -5.54 1.83 -3.50
C GLY A 34 -6.82 1.66 -2.69
N GLU A 35 -6.85 0.72 -1.73
CA GLU A 35 -8.08 0.53 -0.94
C GLU A 35 -8.49 1.84 -0.25
N PRO A 36 -9.78 2.21 -0.30
CA PRO A 36 -10.28 3.37 0.43
C PRO A 36 -10.16 3.04 1.93
N LEU A 37 -9.36 3.83 2.62
CA LEU A 37 -8.86 3.50 3.94
C LEU A 37 -9.53 4.29 5.07
N THR A 38 -10.15 5.43 4.78
CA THR A 38 -10.79 6.28 5.78
C THR A 38 -11.90 7.16 5.22
N ILE A 39 -12.80 7.57 6.11
CA ILE A 39 -13.88 8.53 5.87
C ILE A 39 -14.06 9.33 7.16
N GLU A 40 -14.23 10.64 7.04
CA GLU A 40 -14.41 11.54 8.18
C GLU A 40 -15.35 12.68 7.80
N LYS A 41 -15.96 13.32 8.81
CA LYS A 41 -16.93 14.38 8.58
C LYS A 41 -16.63 15.58 9.46
N TYR A 42 -16.85 16.76 8.90
CA TYR A 42 -16.93 18.00 9.66
C TYR A 42 -18.28 18.69 9.49
N SER A 43 -18.81 19.25 10.58
CA SER A 43 -20.00 20.11 10.56
C SER A 43 -19.88 21.23 11.57
N ASP A 44 -20.09 22.47 11.14
CA ASP A 44 -20.21 23.66 12.01
C ASP A 44 -21.68 24.10 12.18
N GLY A 45 -22.63 23.25 11.77
CA GLY A 45 -24.07 23.54 11.72
C GLY A 45 -24.52 24.32 10.48
N VAL A 46 -23.58 24.77 9.62
CA VAL A 46 -23.86 25.47 8.36
C VAL A 46 -23.24 24.71 7.18
N ASN A 47 -21.96 24.39 7.27
CA ASN A 47 -21.20 23.57 6.36
C ASN A 47 -21.24 22.11 6.82
N ASN A 48 -21.31 21.21 5.85
CA ASN A 48 -21.25 19.77 6.08
C ASN A 48 -20.28 19.19 5.09
N LEU A 49 -19.05 18.98 5.55
CA LEU A 49 -17.98 18.43 4.74
C LEU A 49 -17.83 16.95 5.01
N LEU A 50 -17.62 16.22 3.94
CA LEU A 50 -17.29 14.82 3.91
C LEU A 50 -15.89 14.67 3.33
N PHE A 51 -15.06 13.90 4.00
CA PHE A 51 -13.73 13.52 3.57
C PHE A 51 -13.71 12.02 3.35
N TYR A 52 -13.25 11.58 2.19
CA TYR A 52 -13.08 10.16 1.89
C TYR A 52 -11.91 9.98 0.94
N ASN A 53 -11.17 8.89 1.05
CA ASN A 53 -10.05 8.63 0.16
C ASN A 53 -10.33 7.53 -0.86
N GLU A 54 -9.67 7.65 -2.00
CA GLU A 54 -9.47 6.62 -3.01
C GLU A 54 -7.95 6.38 -3.08
N GLY A 55 -7.41 5.43 -2.32
CA GLY A 55 -5.98 5.21 -2.20
C GLY A 55 -5.21 6.43 -1.67
N THR A 56 -4.39 7.03 -2.54
CA THR A 56 -3.60 8.24 -2.23
C THR A 56 -4.36 9.53 -2.55
N VAL A 57 -5.52 9.46 -3.18
CA VAL A 57 -6.37 10.62 -3.47
C VAL A 57 -7.34 10.82 -2.32
N LEU A 58 -7.37 12.03 -1.76
CA LEU A 58 -8.36 12.44 -0.76
C LEU A 58 -9.38 13.36 -1.43
N HIS A 59 -10.65 13.09 -1.21
CA HIS A 59 -11.78 13.84 -1.73
C HIS A 59 -12.40 14.68 -0.64
N THR A 60 -12.76 15.91 -0.99
CA THR A 60 -13.66 16.74 -0.19
C THR A 60 -14.98 16.84 -0.92
N ALA A 61 -16.07 16.62 -0.19
CA ALA A 61 -17.41 16.73 -0.71
C ALA A 61 -18.32 17.48 0.27
N SER A 62 -19.35 18.15 -0.24
CA SER A 62 -20.44 18.64 0.60
C SER A 62 -21.50 17.56 0.73
N LEU A 63 -22.03 17.36 1.93
CA LEU A 63 -23.17 16.47 2.20
C LEU A 63 -24.43 17.29 2.48
N SER A 64 -25.43 17.22 1.60
CA SER A 64 -26.72 17.89 1.76
C SER A 64 -27.56 17.27 2.88
N ASN A 65 -28.64 17.91 3.31
CA ASN A 65 -29.56 17.33 4.31
C ASN A 65 -30.42 16.20 3.73
N ASN A 66 -30.50 16.10 2.39
CA ASN A 66 -31.26 15.04 1.71
C ASN A 66 -30.37 13.86 1.30
N GLY A 67 -29.11 13.83 1.74
CA GLY A 67 -28.15 12.78 1.38
C GLY A 67 -27.38 13.00 0.08
N ASP A 68 -27.53 14.16 -0.59
CA ASP A 68 -26.74 14.44 -1.79
C ASP A 68 -25.29 14.77 -1.45
N VAL A 69 -24.38 13.94 -1.89
CA VAL A 69 -22.92 14.16 -1.88
C VAL A 69 -22.53 14.86 -3.18
N THR A 70 -21.92 16.03 -3.05
CA THR A 70 -21.37 16.81 -4.17
C THR A 70 -19.88 16.97 -3.97
N LEU A 71 -19.08 16.40 -4.87
CA LEU A 71 -17.63 16.54 -4.88
C LEU A 71 -17.25 18.02 -5.02
N LEU A 72 -16.41 18.52 -4.12
CA LEU A 72 -15.86 19.87 -4.12
C LEU A 72 -14.45 19.87 -4.71
N SER A 73 -13.61 18.96 -4.25
CA SER A 73 -12.24 18.80 -4.75
C SER A 73 -11.71 17.39 -4.56
N SER A 74 -10.64 17.07 -5.29
CA SER A 74 -9.82 15.88 -5.09
C SER A 74 -8.37 16.32 -5.07
N PHE A 75 -7.59 15.88 -4.10
CA PHE A 75 -6.18 16.22 -3.98
C PHE A 75 -5.37 15.00 -3.57
N ARG A 76 -4.09 14.98 -3.95
CA ARG A 76 -3.21 13.85 -3.66
C ARG A 76 -2.52 14.03 -2.33
N THR A 77 -2.43 12.92 -1.62
CA THR A 77 -1.50 12.70 -0.52
C THR A 77 -0.32 11.92 -1.08
N ASN A 78 0.79 11.88 -0.34
CA ASN A 78 1.98 11.24 -0.87
C ASN A 78 1.91 9.71 -0.79
N TYR A 79 1.15 9.16 0.15
CA TYR A 79 1.04 7.73 0.47
C TYR A 79 -0.42 7.40 0.78
N LEU A 80 -0.75 6.11 0.91
CA LEU A 80 -2.10 5.66 1.22
C LEU A 80 -2.59 6.34 2.50
N VAL A 81 -3.71 7.06 2.41
CA VAL A 81 -4.31 7.70 3.58
C VAL A 81 -4.74 6.63 4.56
N HIS A 82 -4.33 6.72 5.82
CA HIS A 82 -4.68 5.75 6.84
C HIS A 82 -5.75 6.26 7.80
N ASN A 83 -5.49 7.42 8.40
CA ASN A 83 -6.43 8.09 9.30
C ASN A 83 -6.44 9.59 8.97
N ILE A 84 -7.54 10.26 9.32
CA ILE A 84 -7.70 11.69 9.16
C ILE A 84 -8.39 12.27 10.38
N ALA A 85 -8.00 13.48 10.76
CA ALA A 85 -8.64 14.25 11.81
C ALA A 85 -8.81 15.70 11.34
N ILE A 86 -9.90 16.34 11.74
CA ILE A 86 -10.19 17.73 11.41
C ILE A 86 -10.15 18.60 12.67
N SER A 87 -9.55 19.78 12.57
CA SER A 87 -9.50 20.72 13.69
C SER A 87 -10.90 21.15 14.11
N PRO A 88 -11.11 21.54 15.38
CA PRO A 88 -12.41 21.98 15.88
C PRO A 88 -13.04 23.15 15.12
N ASP A 89 -12.24 24.00 14.46
CA ASP A 89 -12.72 25.10 13.60
C ASP A 89 -12.93 24.71 12.13
N GLY A 90 -12.63 23.47 11.75
CA GLY A 90 -12.76 22.95 10.40
C GLY A 90 -11.72 23.44 9.40
N GLN A 91 -10.71 24.19 9.84
CA GLN A 91 -9.75 24.86 8.95
C GLN A 91 -8.47 24.05 8.70
N LYS A 92 -8.18 23.04 9.52
CA LYS A 92 -7.05 22.14 9.31
C LYS A 92 -7.50 20.70 9.21
N LEU A 93 -6.91 19.96 8.28
CA LEU A 93 -7.07 18.51 8.16
C LEU A 93 -5.70 17.87 8.37
N ALA A 94 -5.59 17.02 9.39
CA ALA A 94 -4.44 16.16 9.60
C ALA A 94 -4.69 14.81 8.89
N VAL A 95 -3.67 14.31 8.20
CA VAL A 95 -3.73 13.08 7.42
C VAL A 95 -2.52 12.21 7.75
N SER A 96 -2.74 11.00 8.24
CA SER A 96 -1.69 10.00 8.45
C SER A 96 -1.62 9.02 7.29
N ASP A 97 -0.45 8.44 7.05
CA ASP A 97 -0.23 7.53 5.91
C ASP A 97 0.10 6.07 6.28
N LYS A 98 -0.16 5.62 7.51
CA LYS A 98 0.17 4.28 8.07
C LYS A 98 1.66 3.96 8.17
N TRP A 99 2.55 4.86 7.73
CA TRP A 99 3.97 4.54 7.65
C TRP A 99 4.80 5.50 8.47
N ARG A 100 4.80 6.78 8.11
CA ARG A 100 5.73 7.72 8.72
C ARG A 100 5.35 9.19 8.59
N TRP A 101 4.28 9.53 7.90
CA TRP A 101 3.88 10.92 7.74
C TRP A 101 2.58 11.26 8.44
N ILE A 102 2.60 12.46 9.02
CA ILE A 102 1.42 13.24 9.34
C ILE A 102 1.51 14.49 8.48
N THR A 103 0.54 14.69 7.59
CA THR A 103 0.46 15.85 6.69
C THR A 103 -0.70 16.75 7.11
N ILE A 104 -0.47 18.06 7.15
CA ILE A 104 -1.47 19.06 7.51
C ILE A 104 -1.89 19.84 6.26
N PHE A 105 -3.19 19.93 6.04
CA PHE A 105 -3.81 20.71 4.96
C PHE A 105 -4.63 21.87 5.50
N ASP A 106 -4.60 23.00 4.80
CA ASP A 106 -5.54 24.11 4.93
C ASP A 106 -6.86 23.73 4.25
N MET A 107 -7.94 23.86 5.02
CA MET A 107 -9.31 23.56 4.63
C MET A 107 -10.21 24.80 4.62
N THR A 108 -9.63 26.01 4.69
CA THR A 108 -10.38 27.28 4.62
C THR A 108 -11.24 27.36 3.35
N ASP A 109 -10.71 26.84 2.23
CA ASP A 109 -11.50 26.57 1.02
C ASP A 109 -11.51 25.05 0.75
N PRO A 110 -12.61 24.34 1.09
CA PRO A 110 -12.70 22.91 0.86
C PRO A 110 -12.79 22.54 -0.62
N ALA A 111 -12.99 23.49 -1.53
CA ALA A 111 -12.89 23.26 -2.97
C ALA A 111 -11.44 23.43 -3.49
N ALA A 112 -10.52 23.94 -2.68
CA ALA A 112 -9.11 24.07 -3.02
C ALA A 112 -8.19 23.87 -1.80
N PRO A 113 -8.12 22.64 -1.22
CA PRO A 113 -7.23 22.36 -0.09
C PRO A 113 -5.76 22.59 -0.43
N ILE A 114 -4.99 23.08 0.54
CA ILE A 114 -3.57 23.41 0.36
C ILE A 114 -2.73 22.67 1.40
N MET A 115 -1.72 21.90 0.98
CA MET A 115 -0.77 21.31 1.93
C MET A 115 0.04 22.41 2.61
N LEU A 116 -0.03 22.48 3.95
CA LEU A 116 0.71 23.47 4.76
C LEU A 116 2.07 22.94 5.22
N GLY A 117 2.15 21.65 5.52
CA GLY A 117 3.41 20.97 5.82
C GLY A 117 3.20 19.56 6.35
N ARG A 118 4.29 18.91 6.77
CA ARG A 118 4.28 17.50 7.17
C ARG A 118 5.35 17.20 8.21
N PHE A 119 5.09 16.19 9.03
CA PHE A 119 6.04 15.60 9.96
C PHE A 119 6.50 14.24 9.42
N ASP A 120 7.79 13.96 9.50
CA ASP A 120 8.42 12.73 8.99
C ASP A 120 9.12 11.97 10.11
N PHE A 121 8.51 10.86 10.54
CA PHE A 121 9.06 9.98 11.56
C PHE A 121 10.41 9.38 11.16
N ASP A 122 10.77 9.31 9.86
CA ASP A 122 12.08 8.81 9.44
C ASP A 122 13.07 9.94 9.10
N ASN A 123 12.77 11.19 9.48
CA ASN A 123 13.70 12.30 9.29
C ASN A 123 14.99 12.05 10.11
N PRO A 124 16.16 11.92 9.46
CA PRO A 124 17.41 11.57 10.12
C PRO A 124 17.93 12.66 11.07
N SER A 125 17.37 13.87 10.97
CA SER A 125 17.68 14.99 11.86
C SER A 125 16.89 14.94 13.17
N LEU A 126 15.85 14.10 13.27
CA LEU A 126 15.11 13.90 14.52
C LEU A 126 15.97 13.12 15.54
N PRO A 127 15.77 13.35 16.84
CA PRO A 127 16.28 12.44 17.88
C PRO A 127 15.89 10.99 17.59
N VAL A 128 16.83 10.05 17.78
CA VAL A 128 16.65 8.63 17.44
C VAL A 128 15.43 8.02 18.15
N GLU A 129 15.11 8.46 19.36
CA GLU A 129 13.92 7.99 20.07
C GLU A 129 12.60 8.32 19.35
N LEU A 130 12.54 9.48 18.67
CA LEU A 130 11.38 9.93 17.90
C LEU A 130 11.32 9.29 16.51
N GLN A 131 12.41 8.67 16.05
CA GLN A 131 12.46 8.10 14.72
C GLN A 131 11.70 6.77 14.60
N GLY A 132 11.01 6.61 13.47
CA GLY A 132 10.19 5.45 13.12
C GLY A 132 8.86 5.37 13.87
N GLY A 133 7.95 4.55 13.34
CA GLY A 133 6.62 4.31 13.89
C GLY A 133 5.52 4.77 12.92
N SER A 134 4.40 4.06 12.95
CA SER A 134 3.20 4.30 12.14
C SER A 134 2.20 5.15 12.93
N PRO A 135 1.84 6.35 12.46
CA PRO A 135 0.71 7.09 13.00
C PRO A 135 -0.62 6.41 12.63
N GLU A 136 -1.33 5.92 13.63
CA GLU A 136 -2.63 5.24 13.53
C GLU A 136 -3.75 6.29 13.73
N GLY A 137 -4.49 6.27 14.84
CA GLY A 137 -5.49 7.30 15.17
C GLY A 137 -4.91 8.64 15.62
N MET A 138 -5.69 9.70 15.37
CA MET A 138 -5.33 11.08 15.69
C MET A 138 -6.54 11.88 16.14
N ASP A 139 -6.34 12.81 17.07
CA ASP A 139 -7.38 13.75 17.49
C ASP A 139 -6.77 15.11 17.90
N PHE A 140 -7.52 16.18 17.70
CA PHE A 140 -7.07 17.54 18.01
C PHE A 140 -7.44 17.91 19.45
N VAL A 141 -6.45 18.36 20.23
CA VAL A 141 -6.71 18.98 21.56
C VAL A 141 -7.33 20.36 21.38
N ASP A 142 -6.81 21.10 20.41
CA ASP A 142 -7.24 22.43 19.99
C ASP A 142 -6.83 22.66 18.53
N ASN A 143 -7.07 23.85 17.95
CA ASN A 143 -6.78 24.10 16.53
C ASN A 143 -5.28 24.07 16.16
N ASN A 144 -4.37 23.99 17.13
CA ASN A 144 -2.91 24.04 16.95
C ASN A 144 -2.17 22.86 17.58
N THR A 145 -2.88 21.91 18.18
CA THR A 145 -2.29 20.77 18.88
C THR A 145 -2.96 19.47 18.45
N LEU A 146 -2.15 18.54 17.94
CA LEU A 146 -2.60 17.21 17.53
C LEU A 146 -2.00 16.13 18.44
N ILE A 147 -2.81 15.18 18.87
CA ILE A 147 -2.36 13.95 19.51
C ILE A 147 -2.45 12.81 18.50
N SER A 148 -1.45 11.94 18.45
CA SER A 148 -1.48 10.73 17.63
C SER A 148 -1.01 9.51 18.41
N ALA A 149 -1.76 8.42 18.25
CA ALA A 149 -1.34 7.08 18.57
C ALA A 149 -0.33 6.60 17.51
N VAL A 150 0.89 6.28 17.92
CA VAL A 150 1.98 5.88 17.01
C VAL A 150 2.45 4.47 17.36
N THR A 151 2.26 3.50 16.47
CA THR A 151 2.63 2.10 16.67
C THR A 151 4.06 1.81 16.17
N PRO A 152 4.91 1.06 16.89
CA PRO A 152 4.75 0.45 18.22
C PRO A 152 5.36 1.34 19.34
N LYS A 153 5.18 2.65 19.25
CA LYS A 153 5.91 3.63 20.08
C LYS A 153 5.11 4.05 21.30
N GLY A 154 3.88 4.55 21.12
CA GLY A 154 3.03 5.09 22.17
C GLY A 154 2.25 6.32 21.71
N LEU A 155 2.21 7.37 22.54
CA LEU A 155 1.41 8.58 22.29
C LEU A 155 2.31 9.79 22.04
N TYR A 156 2.00 10.59 21.03
CA TYR A 156 2.75 11.79 20.67
C TYR A 156 1.85 13.02 20.65
N ALA A 157 2.38 14.14 21.12
CA ALA A 157 1.77 15.46 20.97
C ALA A 157 2.58 16.31 19.99
N PHE A 158 1.88 16.90 19.02
CA PHE A 158 2.47 17.74 17.98
C PHE A 158 1.97 19.19 18.12
N ASP A 159 2.90 20.14 18.17
CA ASP A 159 2.60 21.55 17.93
C ASP A 159 2.57 21.80 16.43
N ILE A 160 1.40 22.20 15.94
CA ILE A 160 1.10 22.54 14.55
C ILE A 160 0.66 24.01 14.41
N THR A 161 1.08 24.88 15.35
CA THR A 161 0.85 26.33 15.26
C THR A 161 1.46 26.91 13.97
N ASP A 162 2.64 26.42 13.59
CA ASP A 162 3.24 26.61 12.26
C ASP A 162 3.30 25.25 11.56
N PRO A 163 2.30 24.87 10.74
CA PRO A 163 2.28 23.56 10.10
C PRO A 163 3.42 23.35 9.09
N SER A 164 4.13 24.40 8.68
CA SER A 164 5.33 24.26 7.85
C SER A 164 6.55 23.78 8.66
N ASN A 165 6.49 23.86 9.99
CA ASN A 165 7.50 23.43 10.92
C ASN A 165 6.87 22.74 12.14
N ILE A 166 6.29 21.56 11.91
CA ILE A 166 5.66 20.74 12.95
C ILE A 166 6.72 20.26 13.95
N THR A 167 6.45 20.40 15.25
CA THR A 167 7.36 19.94 16.31
C THR A 167 6.65 19.01 17.29
N VAL A 168 7.42 18.15 17.96
CA VAL A 168 6.89 17.27 19.02
C VAL A 168 6.95 18.01 20.35
N SER A 169 5.77 18.31 20.91
CA SER A 169 5.62 18.97 22.21
C SER A 169 5.95 18.04 23.38
N GLY A 170 5.67 16.75 23.21
CA GLY A 170 6.03 15.69 24.13
C GLY A 170 5.49 14.35 23.65
N TYR A 171 5.85 13.29 24.38
CA TYR A 171 5.50 11.92 24.02
C TYR A 171 5.54 11.03 25.26
N TYR A 172 4.80 9.93 25.19
CA TYR A 172 4.87 8.84 26.16
C TYR A 172 5.25 7.55 25.44
N PHE A 173 6.39 6.96 25.82
CA PHE A 173 6.86 5.67 25.32
C PHE A 173 6.69 4.59 26.37
N GLU A 174 6.22 3.42 25.92
CA GLU A 174 6.27 2.22 26.74
C GLU A 174 6.73 1.02 25.94
N VAL A 175 7.72 0.33 26.51
CA VAL A 175 8.30 -0.86 25.92
C VAL A 175 7.26 -1.98 25.97
N GLY A 176 6.82 -2.46 24.81
CA GLY A 176 5.91 -3.61 24.68
C GLY A 176 4.51 -3.27 24.14
N ILE A 177 4.22 -2.01 23.87
CA ILE A 177 3.00 -1.60 23.16
C ILE A 177 3.22 -1.83 21.67
N ASN A 178 2.69 -2.93 21.15
CA ASN A 178 2.87 -3.31 19.74
C ASN A 178 1.75 -2.82 18.82
N SER A 179 0.67 -2.22 19.35
CA SER A 179 -0.53 -1.85 18.58
C SER A 179 -1.40 -0.86 19.38
N VAL A 180 -1.20 0.45 19.18
CA VAL A 180 -2.19 1.48 19.53
C VAL A 180 -2.96 1.82 18.27
N GLU A 181 -4.29 1.85 18.35
CA GLU A 181 -5.13 1.90 17.15
C GLU A 181 -5.82 3.26 17.01
N ASP A 182 -6.36 3.80 18.11
CA ASP A 182 -7.12 5.04 18.07
C ASP A 182 -7.03 5.89 19.35
N VAL A 183 -7.35 7.18 19.25
CA VAL A 183 -7.33 8.13 20.36
C VAL A 183 -8.55 9.06 20.31
N ALA A 184 -9.18 9.28 21.47
CA ALA A 184 -10.22 10.28 21.67
C ALA A 184 -9.85 11.20 22.84
N ILE A 185 -10.14 12.49 22.73
CA ILE A 185 -9.75 13.50 23.73
C ILE A 185 -10.98 14.05 24.47
N GLN A 186 -10.90 14.12 25.81
CA GLN A 186 -11.89 14.84 26.63
C GLN A 186 -11.23 15.45 27.87
N ASP A 187 -11.54 16.73 28.15
CA ASP A 187 -11.16 17.45 29.38
C ASP A 187 -9.67 17.35 29.78
N GLY A 188 -8.76 17.36 28.80
CA GLY A 188 -7.32 17.25 29.07
C GLY A 188 -6.84 15.82 29.31
N PHE A 189 -7.63 14.81 28.94
CA PHE A 189 -7.23 13.41 28.90
C PHE A 189 -7.28 12.87 27.48
N ALA A 190 -6.30 12.03 27.12
CA ALA A 190 -6.32 11.21 25.91
C ALA A 190 -6.69 9.78 26.30
N PHE A 191 -7.77 9.26 25.71
CA PHE A 191 -8.25 7.90 25.87
C PHE A 191 -7.84 7.11 24.63
N VAL A 192 -6.99 6.10 24.82
CA VAL A 192 -6.31 5.38 23.74
C VAL A 192 -6.81 3.95 23.70
N ALA A 193 -7.28 3.53 22.52
CA ALA A 193 -7.51 2.14 22.19
C ALA A 193 -6.16 1.45 21.97
N ASP A 194 -5.72 0.71 22.97
CA ASP A 194 -4.48 -0.08 22.95
C ASP A 194 -4.87 -1.56 22.85
N LYS A 195 -4.72 -2.15 21.67
CA LYS A 195 -5.24 -3.48 21.37
C LYS A 195 -4.77 -4.55 22.35
N GLU A 196 -3.53 -4.48 22.81
CA GLU A 196 -2.95 -5.46 23.73
C GLU A 196 -3.26 -5.12 25.20
N ASN A 197 -3.33 -3.84 25.56
CA ASN A 197 -3.53 -3.40 26.95
C ASN A 197 -4.96 -2.94 27.29
N GLY A 198 -5.87 -2.95 26.32
CA GLY A 198 -7.24 -2.46 26.44
C GLY A 198 -7.35 -0.94 26.37
N LEU A 199 -7.87 -0.32 27.43
CA LEU A 199 -8.02 1.13 27.50
C LEU A 199 -6.84 1.73 28.27
N SER A 200 -6.05 2.59 27.63
CA SER A 200 -5.05 3.42 28.30
C SER A 200 -5.52 4.88 28.32
N VAL A 201 -5.45 5.54 29.47
CA VAL A 201 -5.84 6.95 29.62
C VAL A 201 -4.66 7.76 30.13
N PHE A 202 -4.34 8.82 29.40
CA PHE A 202 -3.22 9.71 29.67
C PHE A 202 -3.71 11.09 30.07
N ASP A 203 -3.07 11.69 31.07
CA ASP A 203 -3.18 13.12 31.35
C ASP A 203 -2.33 13.87 30.32
N ILE A 204 -2.97 14.75 29.58
CA ILE A 204 -2.36 15.60 28.55
C ILE A 204 -2.51 17.10 28.89
N SER A 205 -2.81 17.43 30.14
CA SER A 205 -2.92 18.82 30.60
C SER A 205 -1.59 19.58 30.54
N ASP A 206 -0.47 18.88 30.67
CA ASP A 206 0.87 19.34 30.32
C ASP A 206 1.45 18.44 29.22
N LEU A 207 1.45 18.94 27.99
CA LEU A 207 1.93 18.18 26.83
C LEU A 207 3.42 17.85 26.88
N THR A 208 4.19 18.53 27.73
CA THR A 208 5.61 18.23 27.93
C THR A 208 5.86 17.10 28.93
N ASP A 209 4.83 16.72 29.71
CA ASP A 209 4.85 15.65 30.70
C ASP A 209 3.57 14.81 30.63
N ILE A 210 3.38 14.13 29.50
CA ILE A 210 2.25 13.22 29.29
C ILE A 210 2.41 12.02 30.23
N THR A 211 1.40 11.74 31.05
CA THR A 211 1.46 10.65 32.04
C THR A 211 0.32 9.66 31.89
N LEU A 212 0.62 8.36 32.00
CA LEU A 212 -0.39 7.30 32.07
C LEU A 212 -1.09 7.34 33.44
N VAL A 213 -2.40 7.58 33.44
CA VAL A 213 -3.22 7.68 34.66
C VAL A 213 -4.00 6.39 34.92
N LEU A 214 -4.52 5.77 33.86
CA LEU A 214 -5.31 4.55 33.95
C LEU A 214 -4.90 3.58 32.84
N ARG A 215 -4.81 2.30 33.19
CA ARG A 215 -4.81 1.21 32.23
C ARG A 215 -5.79 0.15 32.70
N ASP A 216 -6.70 -0.22 31.81
CA ASP A 216 -7.68 -1.25 32.10
C ASP A 216 -7.68 -2.32 31.00
N ILE A 217 -7.02 -3.44 31.32
CA ILE A 217 -6.91 -4.63 30.47
C ILE A 217 -8.24 -5.33 30.26
N ASN A 218 -9.27 -5.02 31.06
CA ASN A 218 -10.60 -5.58 30.85
C ASN A 218 -11.22 -5.07 29.55
N TYR A 219 -10.65 -4.03 28.93
CA TYR A 219 -11.00 -3.56 27.59
C TYR A 219 -10.11 -4.12 26.47
N ALA A 220 -9.39 -5.24 26.69
CA ALA A 220 -8.50 -5.84 25.69
C ALA A 220 -9.15 -6.01 24.30
N ALA A 221 -8.28 -6.01 23.27
CA ALA A 221 -8.63 -5.98 21.85
C ALA A 221 -9.31 -4.67 21.39
N ALA A 222 -9.09 -3.57 22.11
CA ALA A 222 -9.59 -2.25 21.75
C ALA A 222 -9.04 -1.81 20.37
N THR A 223 -9.92 -1.36 19.47
CA THR A 223 -9.53 -0.92 18.11
C THR A 223 -10.03 0.46 17.69
N ASP A 224 -11.07 0.97 18.34
CA ASP A 224 -11.63 2.31 18.11
C ASP A 224 -12.27 2.75 19.42
N ILE A 225 -12.25 4.06 19.67
CA ILE A 225 -12.85 4.68 20.83
C ILE A 225 -13.49 6.01 20.46
N GLN A 226 -14.75 6.19 20.88
CA GLN A 226 -15.46 7.45 20.75
C GLN A 226 -15.96 7.91 22.10
N ILE A 227 -15.96 9.23 22.34
CA ILE A 227 -16.45 9.82 23.58
C ILE A 227 -17.66 10.70 23.28
N ILE A 228 -18.79 10.37 23.89
CA ILE A 228 -20.06 11.09 23.72
C ILE A 228 -20.67 11.30 25.11
N ASP A 229 -20.96 12.55 25.47
CA ASP A 229 -21.63 12.91 26.73
C ASP A 229 -21.04 12.25 28.00
N ASN A 230 -19.72 12.23 28.13
CA ASN A 230 -18.97 11.55 29.20
C ASN A 230 -19.17 10.02 29.25
N GLN A 231 -19.44 9.39 28.11
CA GLN A 231 -19.38 7.94 27.94
C GLN A 231 -18.32 7.61 26.88
N ALA A 232 -17.42 6.68 27.20
CA ALA A 232 -16.56 6.04 26.23
C ALA A 232 -17.30 4.87 25.60
N TYR A 233 -17.25 4.79 24.28
CA TYR A 233 -17.75 3.68 23.48
C TYR A 233 -16.54 3.04 22.80
N ILE A 234 -16.24 1.80 23.17
CA ILE A 234 -14.96 1.15 22.87
C ILE A 234 -15.24 -0.10 22.03
N ALA A 235 -14.77 -0.10 20.78
CA ALA A 235 -14.78 -1.27 19.91
C ALA A 235 -13.72 -2.27 20.38
N ARG A 236 -14.10 -3.54 20.56
CA ARG A 236 -13.22 -4.56 21.15
C ARG A 236 -13.08 -5.83 20.33
N GLY A 237 -13.16 -5.70 19.01
CA GLY A 237 -13.10 -6.83 18.10
C GLY A 237 -14.21 -7.85 18.41
N LEU A 238 -13.85 -9.11 18.58
CA LEU A 238 -14.79 -10.20 18.86
C LEU A 238 -15.47 -10.10 20.23
N GLU A 239 -14.98 -9.23 21.13
CA GLU A 239 -15.62 -8.95 22.41
C GLU A 239 -16.74 -7.90 22.26
N GLY A 240 -17.07 -7.42 21.05
CA GLY A 240 -18.19 -6.50 20.85
C GLY A 240 -17.91 -5.03 21.25
N LEU A 241 -18.92 -4.35 21.78
CA LEU A 241 -18.86 -2.94 22.16
C LEU A 241 -18.97 -2.80 23.69
N SER A 242 -18.00 -2.14 24.31
CA SER A 242 -18.09 -1.72 25.70
C SER A 242 -18.51 -0.26 25.81
N ILE A 243 -19.42 0.04 26.73
CA ILE A 243 -19.84 1.40 27.07
C ILE A 243 -19.37 1.67 28.50
N ALA A 244 -18.68 2.79 28.72
CA ALA A 244 -18.12 3.12 30.02
C ALA A 244 -18.36 4.58 30.39
N SER A 245 -18.88 4.83 31.58
CA SER A 245 -18.97 6.19 32.12
C SER A 245 -17.60 6.75 32.45
N ILE A 246 -17.39 8.01 32.08
CA ILE A 246 -16.20 8.79 32.37
C ILE A 246 -16.54 9.82 33.45
N ASN A 247 -15.73 9.86 34.49
CA ASN A 247 -15.59 11.03 35.35
C ASN A 247 -14.16 11.52 35.23
N THR A 248 -13.93 12.81 34.98
CA THR A 248 -12.60 13.39 34.84
C THR A 248 -12.09 14.02 36.14
N ASN A 249 -12.92 14.10 37.19
CA ASN A 249 -12.53 14.64 38.48
C ASN A 249 -13.27 14.00 39.68
N PRO A 250 -12.64 13.06 40.42
CA PRO A 250 -11.38 12.38 40.08
C PRO A 250 -11.55 11.48 38.84
N LEU A 251 -10.46 11.23 38.10
CA LEU A 251 -10.50 10.36 36.94
C LEU A 251 -11.00 8.95 37.33
N SER A 252 -12.08 8.50 36.70
CA SER A 252 -12.54 7.13 36.76
C SER A 252 -13.26 6.76 35.46
N VAL A 253 -12.93 5.60 34.93
CA VAL A 253 -13.68 4.96 33.84
C VAL A 253 -14.34 3.72 34.41
N THR A 254 -15.65 3.55 34.20
CA THR A 254 -16.40 2.40 34.72
C THR A 254 -17.33 1.87 33.65
N GLU A 255 -17.17 0.60 33.28
CA GLU A 255 -18.07 -0.07 32.34
C GLU A 255 -19.51 -0.02 32.86
N THR A 256 -20.38 0.59 32.06
CA THR A 256 -21.81 0.78 32.35
C THR A 256 -22.66 -0.26 31.65
N ALA A 257 -22.24 -0.69 30.46
CA ALA A 257 -22.88 -1.76 29.71
C ALA A 257 -21.93 -2.40 28.70
N HIS A 258 -22.35 -3.57 28.24
CA HIS A 258 -21.68 -4.33 27.21
C HIS A 258 -22.71 -4.76 26.16
N VAL A 259 -22.37 -4.62 24.89
CA VAL A 259 -23.20 -5.08 23.77
C VAL A 259 -22.49 -6.23 23.08
N ASP A 260 -22.97 -7.44 23.39
CA ASP A 260 -22.55 -8.66 22.70
C ASP A 260 -23.06 -8.63 21.26
N VAL A 261 -22.15 -8.76 20.31
CA VAL A 261 -22.49 -8.95 18.90
C VAL A 261 -21.88 -10.22 18.36
N SER A 262 -22.50 -10.82 17.34
CA SER A 262 -21.98 -12.03 16.69
C SER A 262 -20.80 -11.77 15.73
N THR A 263 -20.23 -10.57 15.76
CA THR A 263 -19.25 -10.04 14.79
C THR A 263 -18.04 -9.44 15.49
N SER A 264 -17.01 -9.09 14.73
CA SER A 264 -15.89 -8.31 15.27
C SER A 264 -16.20 -6.82 15.14
N VAL A 265 -16.41 -6.11 16.25
CA VAL A 265 -16.56 -4.65 16.24
C VAL A 265 -15.20 -4.01 16.07
N LYS A 266 -15.01 -3.29 14.97
CA LYS A 266 -13.77 -2.58 14.66
C LYS A 266 -13.89 -1.08 14.80
N ARG A 267 -15.07 -0.54 14.50
CA ARG A 267 -15.34 0.90 14.53
C ARG A 267 -16.57 1.22 15.37
N VAL A 268 -16.55 2.39 16.00
CA VAL A 268 -17.71 3.00 16.67
C VAL A 268 -17.92 4.39 16.12
N LEU A 269 -19.17 4.77 15.88
CA LEU A 269 -19.50 6.08 15.32
C LEU A 269 -20.67 6.72 16.06
N PRO A 270 -20.56 7.98 16.50
CA PRO A 270 -21.68 8.72 17.06
C PRO A 270 -22.80 8.88 16.04
N LEU A 271 -24.02 8.51 16.42
CA LEU A 271 -25.24 8.83 15.68
C LEU A 271 -26.10 9.84 16.50
N PRO A 272 -26.90 10.69 15.84
CA PRO A 272 -27.86 11.56 16.49
C PRO A 272 -28.92 10.81 17.32
N ASP A 273 -29.66 11.59 18.13
CA ASP A 273 -30.74 11.11 18.99
C ASP A 273 -30.32 10.01 19.99
N ASN A 274 -29.07 10.07 20.47
CA ASN A 274 -28.46 9.09 21.36
C ASN A 274 -28.43 7.69 20.74
N HIS A 275 -27.74 7.56 19.60
CA HIS A 275 -27.41 6.26 19.03
C HIS A 275 -25.91 6.16 18.76
N VAL A 276 -25.39 4.93 18.57
CA VAL A 276 -24.07 4.69 17.97
C VAL A 276 -24.17 3.63 16.90
N ALA A 277 -23.42 3.80 15.81
CA ALA A 277 -23.22 2.76 14.83
C ALA A 277 -21.96 1.98 15.19
N ILE A 278 -22.00 0.66 15.04
CA ILE A 278 -20.84 -0.21 15.16
C ILE A 278 -20.68 -1.03 13.89
N ALA A 279 -19.44 -1.20 13.42
CA ALA A 279 -19.16 -1.87 12.15
C ALA A 279 -18.04 -2.92 12.27
N ASP A 280 -18.15 -3.97 11.45
CA ASP A 280 -17.12 -5.00 11.23
C ASP A 280 -16.37 -4.71 9.93
N GLU A 281 -15.04 -4.85 9.96
CA GLU A 281 -14.19 -4.65 8.78
C GLU A 281 -14.00 -5.92 7.92
N TRP A 282 -14.27 -7.13 8.44
CA TRP A 282 -13.80 -8.38 7.83
C TRP A 282 -14.89 -9.44 7.58
N ASN A 283 -15.99 -9.50 8.35
CA ASN A 283 -16.94 -10.63 8.27
C ASN A 283 -18.33 -10.33 7.68
N GLY A 284 -18.54 -9.16 7.06
CA GLY A 284 -19.68 -8.94 6.16
C GLY A 284 -21.08 -9.09 6.78
N GLN A 285 -21.25 -8.88 8.10
CA GLN A 285 -22.59 -8.73 8.70
C GLN A 285 -23.09 -7.28 8.71
N GLY A 286 -22.20 -6.32 8.47
CA GLY A 286 -22.54 -4.93 8.23
C GLY A 286 -22.59 -4.02 9.46
N VAL A 287 -23.34 -2.91 9.35
CA VAL A 287 -23.45 -1.86 10.37
C VAL A 287 -24.63 -2.13 11.29
N LEU A 288 -24.38 -2.16 12.59
CA LEU A 288 -25.43 -2.26 13.61
C LEU A 288 -25.67 -0.90 14.25
N VAL A 289 -26.93 -0.55 14.49
CA VAL A 289 -27.31 0.66 15.22
C VAL A 289 -27.71 0.29 16.64
N VAL A 290 -27.06 0.93 17.60
CA VAL A 290 -27.28 0.76 19.03
C VAL A 290 -27.93 2.02 19.59
N ASP A 291 -29.12 1.87 20.16
CA ASP A 291 -29.78 2.90 20.98
C ASP A 291 -29.05 3.03 22.31
N ILE A 292 -28.60 4.24 22.62
CA ILE A 292 -27.87 4.60 23.83
C ILE A 292 -28.62 5.64 24.67
N ASN A 293 -29.93 5.83 24.46
CA ASN A 293 -30.78 6.67 25.33
C ASN A 293 -30.72 6.25 26.80
N ASN A 294 -30.47 4.96 27.05
CA ASN A 294 -30.03 4.47 28.34
C ASN A 294 -28.69 3.74 28.18
N PRO A 295 -27.54 4.38 28.43
CA PRO A 295 -26.22 3.77 28.22
C PRO A 295 -25.95 2.57 29.15
N THR A 296 -26.76 2.36 30.20
CA THR A 296 -26.69 1.16 31.04
C THR A 296 -27.48 -0.03 30.51
N GLN A 297 -28.35 0.20 29.51
CA GLN A 297 -29.17 -0.80 28.84
C GLN A 297 -29.25 -0.47 27.34
N PRO A 298 -28.11 -0.49 26.64
CA PRO A 298 -28.09 -0.29 25.19
C PRO A 298 -28.91 -1.36 24.48
N ILE A 299 -29.59 -0.99 23.40
CA ILE A 299 -30.43 -1.91 22.62
C ILE A 299 -29.99 -1.83 21.17
N ILE A 300 -29.68 -2.98 20.56
CA ILE A 300 -29.53 -3.06 19.10
C ILE A 300 -30.93 -2.92 18.50
N ILE A 301 -31.14 -1.85 17.76
CA ILE A 301 -32.46 -1.48 17.22
C ILE A 301 -32.58 -1.68 15.72
N ASP A 302 -31.45 -1.81 15.01
CA ASP A 302 -31.42 -2.18 13.60
C ASP A 302 -30.21 -3.05 13.28
N ASN A 303 -30.42 -3.98 12.35
CA ASN A 303 -29.40 -4.78 11.67
C ASN A 303 -29.58 -4.56 10.17
N SER A 304 -29.33 -3.32 9.75
CA SER A 304 -29.22 -2.99 8.33
C SER A 304 -27.96 -3.69 7.84
N GLY A 305 -28.11 -4.86 7.19
CA GLY A 305 -27.01 -5.72 6.72
C GLY A 305 -26.16 -5.11 5.60
N THR A 306 -25.69 -3.88 5.78
CA THR A 306 -24.84 -3.11 4.87
C THR A 306 -23.39 -3.40 5.21
N THR A 307 -22.69 -4.13 4.35
CA THR A 307 -21.36 -4.73 4.60
C THR A 307 -20.19 -3.74 4.61
N SER A 308 -20.40 -2.49 5.01
CA SER A 308 -19.39 -1.44 4.86
C SER A 308 -18.48 -1.30 6.10
N PRO A 309 -17.15 -1.35 5.91
CA PRO A 309 -16.17 -1.26 6.98
C PRO A 309 -15.96 0.15 7.56
N LYS A 310 -16.46 1.23 6.92
CA LYS A 310 -16.05 2.62 7.23
C LYS A 310 -17.19 3.60 7.00
N LEU A 311 -17.61 4.34 8.03
CA LEU A 311 -18.78 5.22 7.93
C LEU A 311 -18.61 6.55 8.66
N VAL A 312 -19.44 7.52 8.31
CA VAL A 312 -19.70 8.74 9.08
C VAL A 312 -21.19 9.05 9.12
N VAL A 313 -21.60 9.93 10.03
CA VAL A 313 -23.01 10.21 10.29
C VAL A 313 -23.32 11.70 10.19
N LYS A 314 -24.45 12.04 9.58
CA LYS A 314 -25.05 13.37 9.65
C LYS A 314 -26.56 13.27 9.83
N ASP A 315 -27.09 13.78 10.94
CA ASP A 315 -28.53 13.73 11.22
C ASP A 315 -29.02 12.26 11.12
N HIS A 316 -29.99 11.99 10.26
CA HIS A 316 -30.47 10.63 9.98
C HIS A 316 -29.70 9.93 8.84
N LEU A 317 -28.55 10.46 8.40
CA LEU A 317 -27.80 9.94 7.25
C LEU A 317 -26.54 9.20 7.71
N ILE A 318 -26.36 7.98 7.23
CA ILE A 318 -25.10 7.24 7.35
C ILE A 318 -24.43 7.25 5.98
N VAL A 319 -23.19 7.72 5.90
CA VAL A 319 -22.38 7.63 4.67
C VAL A 319 -21.32 6.56 4.87
N ALA A 320 -21.23 5.64 3.92
CA ALA A 320 -20.46 4.40 4.00
C ALA A 320 -19.49 4.28 2.82
N ILE A 321 -18.29 3.76 3.07
CA ILE A 321 -17.40 3.28 2.01
C ILE A 321 -17.50 1.76 1.97
N ASP A 322 -18.12 1.20 0.94
CA ASP A 322 -18.17 -0.27 0.77
C ASP A 322 -16.86 -0.76 0.10
N GLY A 323 -15.93 -1.21 0.93
CA GLY A 323 -14.55 -1.58 0.54
C GLY A 323 -14.12 -3.00 0.91
N GLY A 324 -15.05 -3.91 1.20
CA GLY A 324 -14.71 -5.23 1.74
C GLY A 324 -13.94 -6.17 0.79
N SER A 325 -12.83 -6.76 1.26
CA SER A 325 -12.15 -7.88 0.62
C SER A 325 -12.85 -9.21 0.91
N PHE A 326 -13.89 -9.56 0.14
CA PHE A 326 -14.24 -10.96 -0.16
C PHE A 326 -15.14 -11.04 -1.42
N ASN A 327 -14.96 -12.10 -2.22
CA ASN A 327 -15.56 -12.38 -3.54
C ASN A 327 -16.95 -11.76 -3.85
N GLY A 328 -17.01 -10.76 -4.76
CA GLY A 328 -18.26 -10.24 -5.32
C GLY A 328 -18.08 -8.94 -6.13
N ASN A 329 -18.88 -8.77 -7.20
CA ASN A 329 -18.75 -7.74 -8.25
C ASN A 329 -19.28 -6.34 -7.91
N ASP A 330 -19.66 -6.07 -6.66
CA ASP A 330 -20.26 -4.80 -6.21
C ASP A 330 -19.40 -4.15 -5.10
N LYS A 331 -18.19 -3.75 -5.43
CA LYS A 331 -17.27 -3.08 -4.49
C LYS A 331 -16.89 -1.68 -4.95
N ASN A 332 -16.37 -0.85 -4.03
CA ASN A 332 -15.87 0.51 -4.25
C ASN A 332 -16.95 1.57 -4.52
N LYS A 333 -17.85 1.74 -3.57
CA LYS A 333 -18.87 2.79 -3.61
C LYS A 333 -18.89 3.61 -2.34
N LEU A 334 -19.14 4.90 -2.48
CA LEU A 334 -19.70 5.70 -1.41
C LEU A 334 -21.21 5.51 -1.43
N ILE A 335 -21.78 5.00 -0.34
CA ILE A 335 -23.21 4.74 -0.22
C ILE A 335 -23.78 5.63 0.87
N VAL A 336 -24.86 6.35 0.56
CA VAL A 336 -25.60 7.16 1.54
C VAL A 336 -26.89 6.45 1.90
N TYR A 337 -27.08 6.24 3.19
CA TYR A 337 -28.20 5.56 3.81
C TYR A 337 -29.07 6.54 4.60
N ASP A 338 -30.37 6.35 4.56
CA ASP A 338 -31.34 7.06 5.40
C ASP A 338 -31.79 6.19 6.59
N THR A 339 -31.64 6.71 7.80
CA THR A 339 -32.02 6.08 9.06
C THR A 339 -33.28 6.69 9.69
N GLU A 340 -34.01 7.61 9.04
CA GLU A 340 -35.27 8.16 9.60
C GLU A 340 -36.29 7.05 9.91
N ASN A 341 -36.23 5.93 9.20
CA ASN A 341 -37.05 4.76 9.42
C ASN A 341 -36.14 3.54 9.65
N MET A 342 -35.60 3.40 10.86
CA MET A 342 -34.68 2.35 11.38
C MET A 342 -35.14 0.87 11.25
N GLY A 343 -35.96 0.55 10.25
CA GLY A 343 -36.31 -0.79 9.80
C GLY A 343 -36.32 -0.96 8.28
N SER A 344 -35.94 0.06 7.51
CA SER A 344 -35.68 -0.05 6.07
C SER A 344 -34.70 1.04 5.63
N VAL A 345 -33.41 0.74 5.69
CA VAL A 345 -32.38 1.62 5.15
C VAL A 345 -32.51 1.64 3.62
N GLY A 346 -33.04 2.74 3.09
CA GLY A 346 -33.05 2.98 1.65
C GLY A 346 -31.72 3.59 1.22
N THR A 347 -31.14 3.08 0.13
CA THR A 347 -30.00 3.74 -0.53
C THR A 347 -30.49 5.04 -1.16
N LEU A 348 -29.97 6.18 -0.68
CA LEU A 348 -30.27 7.51 -1.22
C LEU A 348 -29.39 7.84 -2.42
N GLN A 349 -28.10 7.49 -2.33
CA GLN A 349 -27.12 7.77 -3.37
C GLN A 349 -26.02 6.70 -3.37
N GLU A 350 -25.59 6.31 -4.56
CA GLU A 350 -24.36 5.54 -4.80
C GLU A 350 -23.44 6.37 -5.68
N LEU A 351 -22.23 6.64 -5.20
CA LEU A 351 -21.14 7.15 -6.03
C LEU A 351 -20.12 6.04 -6.19
N ASN A 352 -19.93 5.57 -7.42
CA ASN A 352 -18.86 4.64 -7.73
C ASN A 352 -17.54 5.37 -7.64
N PHE A 353 -16.61 4.86 -6.83
CA PHE A 353 -15.22 5.29 -6.93
C PHE A 353 -14.68 4.90 -8.30
N SER A 354 -13.61 5.56 -8.73
CA SER A 354 -12.91 5.15 -9.95
C SER A 354 -12.39 3.72 -9.74
N GLN A 355 -12.99 2.72 -10.42
CA GLN A 355 -12.89 1.29 -10.11
C GLN A 355 -11.50 0.88 -9.56
N LEU A 356 -11.43 0.77 -8.23
CA LEU A 356 -10.20 0.67 -7.45
C LEU A 356 -9.88 -0.80 -7.22
N TYR A 357 -8.87 -1.34 -7.87
CA TYR A 357 -8.00 -2.37 -7.31
C TYR A 357 -6.73 -2.33 -8.11
N ALA A 358 -5.59 -2.45 -7.46
CA ALA A 358 -4.38 -2.85 -8.14
C ALA A 358 -3.33 -3.18 -7.09
N SER A 359 -3.51 -4.25 -6.32
CA SER A 359 -2.31 -4.96 -5.88
C SER A 359 -1.59 -5.35 -7.16
N THR A 360 -0.45 -4.73 -7.44
CA THR A 360 0.22 -4.95 -8.73
C THR A 360 1.25 -6.04 -8.53
N VAL A 361 1.13 -7.09 -9.32
CA VAL A 361 1.98 -8.28 -9.21
C VAL A 361 3.06 -8.33 -10.28
N ASP A 362 2.91 -7.56 -11.35
CA ASP A 362 3.88 -7.45 -12.42
C ASP A 362 3.77 -6.09 -13.13
N VAL A 363 4.88 -5.63 -13.69
CA VAL A 363 4.97 -4.37 -14.43
C VAL A 363 5.86 -4.50 -15.65
N SER A 364 5.48 -3.81 -16.73
CA SER A 364 6.29 -3.67 -17.93
C SER A 364 6.34 -2.22 -18.38
N LEU A 365 7.55 -1.68 -18.53
CA LEU A 365 7.78 -0.29 -18.92
C LEU A 365 8.49 -0.25 -20.27
N PHE A 366 7.91 0.48 -21.21
CA PHE A 366 8.54 0.79 -22.49
C PHE A 366 8.48 2.30 -22.72
N GLU A 367 9.64 2.96 -22.72
CA GLU A 367 9.75 4.43 -22.72
C GLU A 367 8.91 5.07 -21.59
N SER A 368 7.82 5.77 -21.94
CA SER A 368 6.89 6.39 -20.98
C SER A 368 5.59 5.61 -20.82
N THR A 369 5.48 4.41 -21.41
CA THR A 369 4.26 3.60 -21.37
C THR A 369 4.43 2.42 -20.40
N LEU A 370 3.68 2.49 -19.31
CA LEU A 370 3.71 1.49 -18.24
C LEU A 370 2.46 0.61 -18.32
N ALA A 371 2.64 -0.71 -18.35
CA ALA A 371 1.57 -1.67 -18.11
C ALA A 371 1.68 -2.27 -16.71
N LEU A 372 0.54 -2.33 -16.02
CA LEU A 372 0.40 -3.01 -14.74
C LEU A 372 -0.42 -4.29 -14.92
N LEU A 373 0.01 -5.34 -14.24
CA LEU A 373 -0.79 -6.55 -14.02
C LEU A 373 -1.38 -6.52 -12.61
N LEU A 374 -2.69 -6.63 -12.51
CA LEU A 374 -3.41 -6.54 -11.24
C LEU A 374 -3.66 -7.93 -10.65
N GLN A 375 -3.56 -8.07 -9.33
CA GLN A 375 -3.76 -9.33 -8.61
C GLN A 375 -5.17 -9.90 -8.77
N ASP A 376 -6.18 -9.04 -8.90
CA ASP A 376 -7.58 -9.39 -9.05
C ASP A 376 -8.00 -9.62 -10.51
N GLY A 377 -7.10 -9.41 -11.47
CA GLY A 377 -7.29 -9.72 -12.88
C GLY A 377 -7.23 -8.50 -13.81
N GLY A 378 -7.02 -8.78 -15.11
CA GLY A 378 -6.84 -7.75 -16.13
C GLY A 378 -5.55 -6.93 -16.01
N THR A 379 -5.49 -5.84 -16.75
CA THR A 379 -4.29 -5.01 -16.89
C THR A 379 -4.64 -3.55 -17.18
N VAL A 380 -3.80 -2.62 -16.72
CA VAL A 380 -3.97 -1.18 -16.94
C VAL A 380 -2.74 -0.64 -17.63
N VAL A 381 -2.94 0.30 -18.55
CA VAL A 381 -1.84 1.06 -19.17
C VAL A 381 -1.87 2.49 -18.68
N VAL A 382 -0.68 3.02 -18.40
CA VAL A 382 -0.46 4.36 -17.87
C VAL A 382 0.62 5.09 -18.63
N ASP A 383 0.31 6.36 -18.91
CA ASP A 383 1.26 7.33 -19.40
C ASP A 383 2.04 7.89 -18.21
N THR A 384 3.35 7.63 -18.22
CA THR A 384 4.31 8.06 -17.19
C THR A 384 5.15 9.26 -17.63
N SER A 385 4.84 9.89 -18.77
CA SER A 385 5.54 11.09 -19.25
C SER A 385 5.51 12.25 -18.25
N ASN A 386 4.47 12.31 -17.40
CA ASN A 386 4.47 13.11 -16.19
C ASN A 386 4.43 12.19 -14.96
N PRO A 387 5.59 11.84 -14.37
CA PRO A 387 5.65 10.86 -13.30
C PRO A 387 5.05 11.39 -11.98
N THR A 388 4.86 12.71 -11.85
CA THR A 388 4.15 13.32 -10.70
C THR A 388 2.63 13.27 -10.84
N ARG A 389 2.14 12.99 -12.05
CA ARG A 389 0.72 12.89 -12.35
C ARG A 389 0.50 11.87 -13.47
N PRO A 390 0.78 10.58 -13.22
CA PRO A 390 0.54 9.54 -14.20
C PRO A 390 -0.94 9.53 -14.60
N GLU A 391 -1.22 9.53 -15.90
CA GLU A 391 -2.58 9.54 -16.44
C GLU A 391 -2.99 8.12 -16.82
N THR A 392 -4.06 7.63 -16.19
CA THR A 392 -4.63 6.31 -16.46
C THR A 392 -5.50 6.34 -17.69
N ALA A 393 -5.33 5.37 -18.56
CA ALA A 393 -6.00 5.39 -19.84
C ALA A 393 -7.21 4.45 -19.91
N LEU A 394 -7.02 3.14 -19.64
CA LEU A 394 -8.11 2.17 -19.61
C LEU A 394 -7.70 0.87 -18.90
N TRP A 395 -8.62 0.30 -18.11
CA TRP A 395 -8.48 -1.06 -17.58
C TRP A 395 -9.04 -2.06 -18.60
N MET A 396 -8.18 -2.96 -19.07
CA MET A 396 -8.45 -3.97 -20.08
C MET A 396 -8.48 -5.38 -19.48
N HIS A 397 -9.22 -6.28 -20.13
CA HIS A 397 -9.25 -7.72 -19.80
C HIS A 397 -9.68 -8.07 -18.37
N LYS A 398 -10.55 -7.25 -17.76
CA LYS A 398 -11.01 -7.37 -16.35
C LYS A 398 -11.53 -8.76 -15.97
N GLU A 399 -12.27 -9.38 -16.87
CA GLU A 399 -12.91 -10.67 -16.65
C GLU A 399 -11.96 -11.86 -16.95
N GLN A 400 -10.69 -11.60 -17.25
CA GLN A 400 -9.71 -12.60 -17.64
C GLN A 400 -8.57 -12.69 -16.62
N VAL A 401 -8.05 -13.90 -16.43
CA VAL A 401 -6.92 -14.14 -15.54
C VAL A 401 -5.65 -13.93 -16.35
N ILE A 402 -5.15 -12.69 -16.34
CA ILE A 402 -3.89 -12.35 -16.98
C ILE A 402 -2.73 -12.81 -16.07
N ARG A 403 -1.71 -13.44 -16.66
CA ARG A 403 -0.56 -14.01 -15.93
C ARG A 403 0.73 -13.22 -16.12
N ALA A 404 0.87 -12.55 -17.25
CA ALA A 404 2.04 -11.76 -17.58
C ALA A 404 1.67 -10.71 -18.62
N VAL A 405 2.38 -9.57 -18.59
CA VAL A 405 2.15 -8.45 -19.50
C VAL A 405 3.49 -7.92 -20.02
N ALA A 406 3.49 -7.42 -21.25
CA ALA A 406 4.63 -6.69 -21.81
C ALA A 406 4.17 -5.51 -22.66
N THR A 407 4.87 -4.39 -22.56
CA THR A 407 4.75 -3.24 -23.47
C THR A 407 5.90 -3.24 -24.47
N THR A 408 5.56 -3.21 -25.75
CA THR A 408 6.53 -3.24 -26.87
C THR A 408 6.13 -2.19 -27.89
N GLY A 409 6.86 -1.07 -27.96
CA GLY A 409 6.50 0.04 -28.83
C GLY A 409 5.08 0.52 -28.58
N ASN A 410 4.22 0.38 -29.59
CA ASN A 410 2.81 0.78 -29.52
C ASN A 410 1.86 -0.34 -29.08
N TYR A 411 2.37 -1.47 -28.58
CA TYR A 411 1.52 -2.61 -28.25
C TYR A 411 1.64 -3.04 -26.79
N LEU A 412 0.49 -3.35 -26.19
CA LEU A 412 0.38 -4.14 -24.97
C LEU A 412 0.08 -5.59 -25.35
N VAL A 413 0.90 -6.51 -24.87
CA VAL A 413 0.66 -7.95 -24.92
C VAL A 413 0.30 -8.43 -23.53
N ALA A 414 -0.88 -9.05 -23.37
CA ALA A 414 -1.35 -9.60 -22.11
C ALA A 414 -1.65 -11.10 -22.29
N ALA A 415 -0.94 -11.94 -21.54
CA ALA A 415 -1.08 -13.38 -21.62
C ALA A 415 -2.15 -13.90 -20.65
N ASP A 416 -3.22 -14.46 -21.20
CA ASP A 416 -4.27 -15.14 -20.44
C ASP A 416 -3.79 -16.50 -19.91
N GLU A 417 -4.39 -16.96 -18.83
CA GLU A 417 -3.99 -18.18 -18.14
C GLU A 417 -3.96 -19.44 -19.01
N TYR A 418 -4.80 -19.52 -20.06
CA TYR A 418 -4.94 -20.76 -20.83
C TYR A 418 -5.03 -20.61 -22.34
N LEU A 419 -5.55 -19.52 -22.89
CA LEU A 419 -6.02 -19.56 -24.27
C LEU A 419 -5.34 -18.58 -25.20
N ASN A 420 -5.10 -17.35 -24.76
CA ASN A 420 -4.80 -16.27 -25.69
C ASN A 420 -3.68 -15.36 -25.19
N LEU A 421 -2.93 -14.80 -26.15
CA LEU A 421 -2.33 -13.49 -25.97
C LEU A 421 -3.29 -12.45 -26.51
N PHE A 422 -3.76 -11.58 -25.63
CA PHE A 422 -4.46 -10.37 -26.02
C PHE A 422 -3.44 -9.33 -26.46
N ILE A 423 -3.66 -8.74 -27.63
CA ILE A 423 -2.76 -7.73 -28.19
C ILE A 423 -3.59 -6.47 -28.41
N ASN A 424 -3.11 -5.35 -27.87
CA ASN A 424 -3.81 -4.08 -27.90
C ASN A 424 -2.85 -3.03 -28.46
N ASP A 425 -3.24 -2.35 -29.53
CA ASP A 425 -2.58 -1.13 -30.00
C ASP A 425 -2.91 -0.02 -29.01
N ILE A 426 -1.87 0.50 -28.37
CA ILE A 426 -1.90 1.54 -27.34
C ILE A 426 -1.22 2.83 -27.81
N SER A 427 -1.08 3.03 -29.13
CA SER A 427 -0.56 4.28 -29.71
C SER A 427 -1.39 5.51 -29.32
N ASP A 428 -2.70 5.32 -29.12
CA ASP A 428 -3.57 6.23 -28.35
C ASP A 428 -4.00 5.50 -27.09
N ILE A 429 -3.28 5.74 -26.00
CA ILE A 429 -3.48 5.06 -24.72
C ILE A 429 -4.93 5.23 -24.22
N ASN A 430 -5.57 6.37 -24.50
CA ASN A 430 -6.94 6.67 -24.06
C ASN A 430 -8.01 5.95 -24.87
N ASN A 431 -7.64 5.37 -26.01
CA ASN A 431 -8.54 4.62 -26.88
C ASN A 431 -7.81 3.39 -27.46
N PRO A 432 -7.44 2.41 -26.60
CA PRO A 432 -6.68 1.26 -27.03
C PRO A 432 -7.53 0.39 -27.96
N VAL A 433 -6.92 -0.16 -29.01
CA VAL A 433 -7.59 -1.00 -30.00
C VAL A 433 -7.10 -2.43 -29.89
N THR A 434 -7.98 -3.36 -29.49
CA THR A 434 -7.65 -4.79 -29.50
C THR A 434 -7.53 -5.26 -30.96
N ILE A 435 -6.36 -5.78 -31.31
CA ILE A 435 -6.07 -6.41 -32.62
C ILE A 435 -6.19 -7.94 -32.48
N PRO A 436 -6.11 -8.73 -33.58
CA PRO A 436 -6.33 -10.18 -33.51
C PRO A 436 -5.46 -10.87 -32.44
N THR A 437 -6.12 -11.66 -31.58
CA THR A 437 -5.46 -12.42 -30.52
C THR A 437 -4.64 -13.57 -31.09
N TYR A 438 -3.61 -13.97 -30.35
CA TYR A 438 -2.79 -15.13 -30.69
C TYR A 438 -3.19 -16.31 -29.80
N ASP A 439 -3.63 -17.41 -30.42
CA ASP A 439 -3.97 -18.65 -29.71
C ASP A 439 -2.69 -19.35 -29.26
N ILE A 440 -2.51 -19.47 -27.94
CA ILE A 440 -1.34 -20.13 -27.35
C ILE A 440 -1.56 -21.64 -27.14
N GLY A 441 -2.70 -22.20 -27.56
CA GLY A 441 -2.90 -23.64 -27.65
C GLY A 441 -2.95 -24.38 -26.31
N PHE A 442 -3.65 -23.85 -25.30
CA PHE A 442 -3.75 -24.45 -23.95
C PHE A 442 -2.42 -24.58 -23.20
N ARG A 443 -1.45 -23.71 -23.50
CA ARG A 443 -0.20 -23.58 -22.76
C ARG A 443 -0.37 -22.57 -21.61
N PHE A 444 0.36 -22.76 -20.52
CA PHE A 444 0.29 -21.90 -19.34
C PHE A 444 1.42 -20.86 -19.38
N PRO A 445 1.13 -19.59 -19.74
CA PRO A 445 2.18 -18.58 -19.82
C PRO A 445 2.68 -18.24 -18.43
N THR A 446 4.01 -18.16 -18.32
CA THR A 446 4.73 -17.93 -17.06
C THR A 446 5.43 -16.57 -17.03
N HIS A 447 5.77 -16.03 -18.21
CA HIS A 447 6.40 -14.73 -18.37
C HIS A 447 6.23 -14.23 -19.82
N VAL A 448 6.14 -12.92 -20.01
CA VAL A 448 6.18 -12.25 -21.31
C VAL A 448 7.16 -11.11 -21.19
N ILE A 449 8.12 -10.99 -22.10
CA ILE A 449 9.01 -9.83 -22.15
C ILE A 449 9.01 -9.20 -23.53
N ALA A 450 9.09 -7.86 -23.56
CA ALA A 450 9.40 -7.12 -24.77
C ALA A 450 10.90 -7.22 -25.06
N VAL A 451 11.25 -7.39 -26.33
CA VAL A 451 12.66 -7.56 -26.76
C VAL A 451 13.10 -6.61 -27.85
N ASP A 452 12.14 -5.93 -28.48
CA ASP A 452 12.31 -4.79 -29.39
C ASP A 452 10.98 -4.01 -29.41
N ALA A 453 10.85 -2.99 -30.26
CA ALA A 453 9.64 -2.18 -30.40
C ALA A 453 8.42 -2.95 -30.92
N ASN A 454 8.59 -4.13 -31.51
CA ASN A 454 7.50 -4.94 -32.06
C ASN A 454 7.70 -6.44 -31.89
N GLN A 455 8.45 -6.86 -30.87
CA GLN A 455 8.75 -8.27 -30.64
C GLN A 455 8.62 -8.62 -29.16
N VAL A 456 8.05 -9.80 -28.92
CA VAL A 456 7.94 -10.36 -27.57
C VAL A 456 8.43 -11.80 -27.53
N ILE A 457 8.93 -12.18 -26.36
CA ILE A 457 9.12 -13.58 -25.97
C ILE A 457 8.00 -13.96 -25.02
N VAL A 458 7.42 -15.14 -25.23
CA VAL A 458 6.47 -15.74 -24.30
C VAL A 458 7.00 -17.08 -23.81
N ALA A 459 7.10 -17.25 -22.50
CA ALA A 459 7.56 -18.47 -21.86
C ALA A 459 6.38 -19.26 -21.27
N TYR A 460 6.36 -20.58 -21.48
CA TYR A 460 5.24 -21.46 -21.16
C TYR A 460 5.65 -22.70 -20.35
N GLY A 461 6.34 -22.61 -19.23
CA GLY A 461 6.62 -23.78 -18.38
C GLY A 461 7.64 -24.80 -18.95
N ASP A 462 7.61 -25.10 -20.25
CA ASP A 462 8.49 -25.98 -21.00
C ASP A 462 8.82 -25.47 -22.42
N GLU A 463 8.16 -24.40 -22.87
CA GLU A 463 8.38 -23.83 -24.20
C GLU A 463 8.64 -22.33 -24.16
N ILE A 464 9.28 -21.80 -25.20
CA ILE A 464 9.41 -20.37 -25.47
C ILE A 464 9.00 -20.11 -26.93
N ASP A 465 8.07 -19.18 -27.13
CA ASP A 465 7.74 -18.64 -28.45
C ASP A 465 8.31 -17.23 -28.62
N TRP A 466 8.77 -16.97 -29.84
CA TRP A 466 9.18 -15.66 -30.30
C TRP A 466 8.16 -15.12 -31.27
N LEU A 467 7.59 -13.96 -30.95
CA LEU A 467 6.50 -13.39 -31.74
C LEU A 467 6.88 -12.01 -32.25
N SER A 468 6.66 -11.79 -33.55
CA SER A 468 6.60 -10.44 -34.12
C SER A 468 5.16 -9.93 -34.04
N ILE A 469 5.01 -8.65 -33.70
CA ILE A 469 3.71 -7.99 -33.53
C ILE A 469 3.57 -6.90 -34.59
N ASP A 470 2.43 -6.86 -35.26
CA ASP A 470 2.04 -5.76 -36.13
C ASP A 470 0.55 -5.47 -36.02
N ALA A 471 0.03 -4.56 -36.83
CA ALA A 471 -1.38 -4.16 -36.82
C ALA A 471 -2.38 -5.30 -37.15
N PHE A 472 -1.90 -6.46 -37.61
CA PHE A 472 -2.70 -7.64 -37.95
C PHE A 472 -2.62 -8.75 -36.90
N GLY A 473 -1.80 -8.62 -35.86
CA GLY A 473 -1.67 -9.56 -34.75
C GLY A 473 -0.24 -10.04 -34.55
N ALA A 474 -0.09 -11.21 -33.92
CA ALA A 474 1.22 -11.84 -33.71
C ALA A 474 1.54 -12.90 -34.76
N THR A 475 2.81 -12.97 -35.17
CA THR A 475 3.36 -14.03 -36.02
C THR A 475 4.49 -14.75 -35.30
N LEU A 476 4.47 -16.10 -35.32
CA LEU A 476 5.53 -16.93 -34.74
C LEU A 476 6.78 -16.90 -35.63
N GLU A 477 7.86 -16.36 -35.09
CA GLU A 477 9.17 -16.27 -35.76
C GLU A 477 10.12 -17.40 -35.34
N GLY A 478 9.98 -17.84 -34.09
CA GLY A 478 10.89 -18.79 -33.47
C GLY A 478 10.21 -19.56 -32.35
N HIS A 479 10.66 -20.79 -32.13
CA HIS A 479 10.17 -21.64 -31.06
C HIS A 479 11.32 -22.46 -30.50
N TRP A 480 11.33 -22.63 -29.19
CA TRP A 480 12.25 -23.52 -28.49
C TRP A 480 11.52 -24.30 -27.41
N SER A 481 11.80 -25.59 -27.31
CA SER A 481 11.26 -26.46 -26.25
C SER A 481 12.39 -26.94 -25.34
N GLY A 482 12.12 -26.90 -24.04
CA GLY A 482 13.02 -27.33 -22.97
C GLY A 482 12.24 -27.94 -21.82
N ASN A 483 12.77 -27.86 -20.60
CA ASN A 483 12.05 -28.27 -19.40
C ASN A 483 12.13 -27.14 -18.37
N SER A 484 11.03 -26.85 -17.67
CA SER A 484 10.98 -25.93 -16.53
C SER A 484 11.47 -24.52 -16.90
N LEU A 485 10.61 -23.72 -17.53
CA LEU A 485 10.83 -22.33 -17.93
C LEU A 485 9.77 -21.48 -17.24
N GLN A 486 10.17 -20.63 -16.31
CA GLN A 486 9.31 -19.75 -15.52
C GLN A 486 9.60 -18.28 -15.77
N ARG A 487 10.86 -17.93 -16.03
CA ARG A 487 11.30 -16.57 -16.33
C ARG A 487 12.25 -16.57 -17.49
N VAL A 488 12.29 -15.45 -18.18
CA VAL A 488 13.14 -15.24 -19.36
C VAL A 488 13.65 -13.81 -19.34
N ALA A 489 14.89 -13.63 -19.77
CA ALA A 489 15.51 -12.33 -20.02
C ALA A 489 16.36 -12.41 -21.29
N LYS A 490 16.56 -11.28 -21.97
CA LYS A 490 17.33 -11.22 -23.21
C LYS A 490 18.20 -9.98 -23.25
N ASP A 491 19.46 -10.18 -23.63
CA ASP A 491 20.34 -9.10 -24.08
C ASP A 491 21.05 -9.54 -25.36
N ASN A 492 21.02 -8.68 -26.37
CA ASN A 492 21.52 -8.97 -27.72
C ASN A 492 20.98 -10.31 -28.27
N GLU A 493 21.85 -11.20 -28.75
CA GLU A 493 21.48 -12.52 -29.26
C GLU A 493 21.38 -13.58 -28.15
N ILE A 494 21.60 -13.26 -26.88
CA ILE A 494 21.55 -14.22 -25.79
C ILE A 494 20.22 -14.14 -25.07
N VAL A 495 19.62 -15.31 -24.86
CA VAL A 495 18.42 -15.48 -24.03
C VAL A 495 18.76 -16.38 -22.89
N VAL A 496 18.33 -15.95 -21.72
CA VAL A 496 18.45 -16.69 -20.49
C VAL A 496 17.05 -17.07 -20.06
N ALA A 497 16.85 -18.35 -19.76
CA ALA A 497 15.60 -18.86 -19.27
C ALA A 497 15.84 -19.62 -17.97
N THR A 498 14.99 -19.39 -16.97
CA THR A 498 15.12 -20.03 -15.67
C THR A 498 13.90 -20.84 -15.33
N GLY A 499 14.12 -22.03 -14.80
CA GLY A 499 13.11 -22.86 -14.15
C GLY A 499 13.14 -22.72 -12.65
N SER A 500 12.62 -23.73 -11.94
CA SER A 500 12.69 -23.72 -10.48
C SER A 500 14.14 -23.62 -10.00
N THR A 501 15.08 -24.43 -10.49
CA THR A 501 16.51 -24.39 -10.07
C THR A 501 17.48 -24.51 -11.25
N GLN A 502 17.01 -24.15 -12.45
CA GLN A 502 17.72 -24.37 -13.69
C GLN A 502 17.94 -23.03 -14.39
N LEU A 503 19.17 -22.78 -14.83
CA LEU A 503 19.57 -21.67 -15.69
C LEU A 503 19.92 -22.26 -17.07
N THR A 504 19.18 -21.86 -18.10
CA THR A 504 19.43 -22.25 -19.49
C THR A 504 19.86 -21.03 -20.29
N ILE A 505 20.98 -21.13 -21.01
CA ILE A 505 21.51 -20.08 -21.89
C ILE A 505 21.35 -20.52 -23.33
N LEU A 506 20.73 -19.67 -24.13
CA LEU A 506 20.37 -19.93 -25.52
C LEU A 506 20.99 -18.86 -26.43
N ASP A 507 21.53 -19.28 -27.57
CA ASP A 507 21.92 -18.44 -28.70
C ASP A 507 20.75 -18.26 -29.65
N PHE A 508 20.33 -17.02 -29.83
CA PHE A 508 19.25 -16.56 -30.68
C PHE A 508 19.73 -15.74 -31.88
N THR A 509 20.99 -15.89 -32.30
CA THR A 509 21.51 -15.29 -33.54
C THR A 509 20.65 -15.66 -34.76
N GLN A 510 20.02 -16.83 -34.74
CA GLN A 510 18.99 -17.25 -35.70
C GLN A 510 17.68 -17.56 -34.95
N VAL A 511 16.78 -16.59 -34.89
CA VAL A 511 15.51 -16.68 -34.14
C VAL A 511 14.67 -17.91 -34.53
N SER A 512 14.68 -18.31 -35.80
CA SER A 512 13.93 -19.48 -36.27
C SER A 512 14.55 -20.83 -35.90
N SER A 513 15.76 -20.83 -35.34
CA SER A 513 16.50 -22.03 -34.94
C SER A 513 17.46 -21.75 -33.77
N PRO A 514 16.92 -21.40 -32.58
CA PRO A 514 17.73 -21.12 -31.40
C PRO A 514 18.50 -22.36 -30.92
N VAL A 515 19.69 -22.13 -30.37
CA VAL A 515 20.60 -23.20 -29.94
C VAL A 515 20.87 -23.08 -28.44
N MET A 516 20.72 -24.18 -27.70
CA MET A 516 21.11 -24.21 -26.30
C MET A 516 22.64 -24.29 -26.18
N LEU A 517 23.22 -23.27 -25.53
CA LEU A 517 24.66 -23.17 -25.30
C LEU A 517 25.07 -23.85 -24.00
N ALA A 518 24.31 -23.61 -22.92
CA ALA A 518 24.62 -24.13 -21.60
C ALA A 518 23.35 -24.35 -20.77
N GLN A 519 23.47 -25.25 -19.78
CA GLN A 519 22.44 -25.48 -18.79
C GLN A 519 23.10 -25.80 -17.44
N HIS A 520 22.74 -25.03 -16.42
CA HIS A 520 23.34 -25.11 -15.09
C HIS A 520 22.27 -25.15 -14.00
N THR A 521 22.63 -25.69 -12.84
CA THR A 521 21.80 -25.66 -11.64
C THR A 521 22.18 -24.46 -10.79
N THR A 522 21.19 -23.67 -10.40
CA THR A 522 21.34 -22.53 -9.49
C THR A 522 21.41 -23.02 -8.04
N SER A 523 21.90 -22.20 -7.11
CA SER A 523 21.99 -22.62 -5.70
C SER A 523 20.63 -22.77 -5.02
N HIS A 524 19.62 -22.03 -5.49
CA HIS A 524 18.29 -21.92 -4.91
C HIS A 524 17.22 -21.79 -5.99
N ILE A 525 15.96 -21.70 -5.55
CA ILE A 525 14.84 -21.45 -6.44
C ILE A 525 14.95 -20.05 -7.03
N VAL A 526 14.88 -19.94 -8.36
CA VAL A 526 14.91 -18.63 -9.03
C VAL A 526 13.51 -18.02 -9.04
N SER A 527 13.37 -16.82 -8.49
CA SER A 527 12.11 -16.05 -8.54
C SER A 527 12.03 -15.19 -9.81
N ASP A 528 13.16 -14.63 -10.24
CA ASP A 528 13.26 -13.73 -11.38
C ASP A 528 14.69 -13.69 -11.94
N VAL A 529 14.82 -13.26 -13.21
CA VAL A 529 16.09 -13.17 -13.92
C VAL A 529 16.16 -11.90 -14.75
N ASP A 530 17.34 -11.29 -14.77
CA ASP A 530 17.68 -10.24 -15.72
C ASP A 530 19.09 -10.46 -16.30
N ILE A 531 19.38 -9.85 -17.45
CA ILE A 531 20.65 -9.94 -18.16
C ILE A 531 21.07 -8.55 -18.66
N SER A 532 22.31 -8.17 -18.34
CA SER A 532 22.90 -6.91 -18.80
C SER A 532 24.36 -7.11 -19.15
N GLY A 533 24.69 -6.90 -20.42
CA GLY A 533 26.00 -7.19 -20.99
C GLY A 533 26.36 -8.67 -20.84
N ASN A 534 27.48 -8.93 -20.18
CA ASN A 534 27.99 -10.30 -19.97
C ASN A 534 27.56 -10.90 -18.62
N TYR A 535 26.55 -10.34 -17.95
CA TYR A 535 26.15 -10.79 -16.63
C TYR A 535 24.67 -11.14 -16.57
N VAL A 536 24.39 -12.24 -15.88
CA VAL A 536 23.04 -12.68 -15.51
C VAL A 536 22.85 -12.47 -14.03
N TYR A 537 21.73 -11.86 -13.67
CA TYR A 537 21.33 -11.53 -12.31
C TYR A 537 20.12 -12.38 -11.95
N LEU A 538 20.20 -13.12 -10.85
CA LEU A 538 19.15 -14.03 -10.40
C LEU A 538 18.68 -13.65 -9.01
N SER A 539 17.38 -13.46 -8.83
CA SER A 539 16.77 -13.41 -7.50
C SER A 539 16.42 -14.82 -7.05
N LEU A 540 16.75 -15.16 -5.80
CA LEU A 540 16.79 -16.54 -5.30
C LEU A 540 15.81 -16.81 -4.16
N GLY A 541 14.61 -16.23 -4.18
CA GLY A 541 13.63 -16.37 -3.10
C GLY A 541 14.21 -15.97 -1.74
N THR A 542 14.44 -16.92 -0.85
CA THR A 542 15.07 -16.67 0.47
C THR A 542 16.60 -16.65 0.46
N GLY A 543 17.23 -16.93 -0.69
CA GLY A 543 18.68 -17.02 -0.86
C GLY A 543 19.38 -15.69 -1.17
N GLY A 544 18.63 -14.59 -1.34
CA GLY A 544 19.16 -13.31 -1.81
C GLY A 544 19.30 -13.28 -3.33
N PHE A 545 20.44 -12.85 -3.86
CA PHE A 545 20.67 -12.82 -5.31
C PHE A 545 22.05 -13.35 -5.73
N GLU A 546 22.15 -13.83 -6.96
CA GLU A 546 23.37 -14.33 -7.60
C GLU A 546 23.70 -13.53 -8.85
N ILE A 547 25.00 -13.39 -9.12
CA ILE A 547 25.52 -12.83 -10.38
C ILE A 547 26.38 -13.89 -11.07
N TRP A 548 26.09 -14.15 -12.34
CA TRP A 548 26.81 -15.08 -13.20
C TRP A 548 27.49 -14.33 -14.34
N ASP A 549 28.76 -14.63 -14.61
CA ASP A 549 29.48 -14.17 -15.82
C ASP A 549 29.22 -15.15 -16.95
N ILE A 550 28.71 -14.62 -18.05
CA ILE A 550 28.38 -15.33 -19.29
C ILE A 550 29.25 -14.85 -20.47
N SER A 551 30.40 -14.23 -20.21
CA SER A 551 31.38 -13.85 -21.24
C SER A 551 31.84 -15.03 -22.11
N ASP A 552 31.83 -16.24 -21.52
CA ASP A 552 31.79 -17.51 -22.25
C ASP A 552 30.42 -18.16 -22.00
N PRO A 553 29.43 -17.97 -22.88
CA PRO A 553 28.06 -18.41 -22.64
C PRO A 553 27.90 -19.94 -22.68
N VAL A 554 28.94 -20.68 -23.10
CA VAL A 554 28.98 -22.15 -23.04
C VAL A 554 29.50 -22.64 -21.67
N ASN A 555 30.28 -21.81 -20.97
CA ASN A 555 30.84 -22.11 -19.64
C ASN A 555 30.59 -20.96 -18.65
N PRO A 556 29.32 -20.66 -18.32
CA PRO A 556 29.00 -19.58 -17.39
C PRO A 556 29.50 -19.89 -15.97
N VAL A 557 29.88 -18.86 -15.22
CA VAL A 557 30.43 -19.01 -13.86
C VAL A 557 29.76 -18.07 -12.86
N VAL A 558 29.49 -18.55 -11.65
CA VAL A 558 29.03 -17.71 -10.54
C VAL A 558 30.17 -16.78 -10.13
N VAL A 559 29.90 -15.48 -10.14
CA VAL A 559 30.84 -14.43 -9.75
C VAL A 559 30.60 -14.00 -8.31
N SER A 560 29.35 -13.90 -7.89
CA SER A 560 28.99 -13.53 -6.52
C SER A 560 27.62 -14.09 -6.11
N THR A 561 27.46 -14.28 -4.80
CA THR A 561 26.20 -14.59 -4.13
C THR A 561 26.08 -13.63 -2.96
N THR A 562 24.96 -12.90 -2.90
CA THR A 562 24.68 -11.95 -1.83
C THR A 562 23.45 -12.44 -1.08
N GLU A 563 23.64 -12.87 0.17
CA GLU A 563 22.54 -13.28 1.04
C GLU A 563 21.77 -12.04 1.56
N LEU A 564 20.44 -12.14 1.56
CA LEU A 564 19.54 -11.13 2.14
C LEU A 564 18.73 -11.80 3.25
N PRO A 565 19.24 -11.85 4.50
CA PRO A 565 18.58 -12.55 5.59
C PRO A 565 17.19 -11.97 5.84
N LEU A 566 16.19 -12.86 5.95
CA LEU A 566 14.79 -12.51 6.27
C LEU A 566 14.01 -11.77 5.17
N ALA A 567 14.58 -11.56 3.99
CA ALA A 567 13.85 -11.03 2.83
C ALA A 567 13.60 -12.13 1.80
N ALA A 568 12.32 -12.39 1.48
CA ALA A 568 11.99 -13.09 0.25
C ALA A 568 12.19 -12.11 -0.91
N VAL A 569 12.98 -12.47 -1.92
CA VAL A 569 13.17 -11.68 -3.14
C VAL A 569 12.29 -12.21 -4.25
N SER A 570 11.63 -11.29 -4.93
CA SER A 570 10.55 -11.55 -5.89
C SER A 570 10.92 -11.11 -7.31
N GLY A 571 11.65 -10.01 -7.43
CA GLY A 571 12.05 -9.40 -8.71
C GLY A 571 13.49 -8.91 -8.71
N ILE A 572 14.10 -8.85 -9.90
CA ILE A 572 15.45 -8.32 -10.11
C ILE A 572 15.53 -7.57 -11.44
N GLU A 573 16.16 -6.40 -11.45
CA GLU A 573 16.43 -5.62 -12.65
C GLU A 573 17.81 -4.97 -12.54
N ALA A 574 18.66 -5.14 -13.54
CA ALA A 574 19.95 -4.48 -13.67
C ALA A 574 19.86 -3.34 -14.68
N HIS A 575 20.20 -2.13 -14.24
CA HIS A 575 20.28 -0.96 -15.10
C HIS A 575 21.62 -0.27 -14.89
N GLU A 576 22.42 -0.22 -15.95
CA GLU A 576 23.80 0.28 -15.95
C GLU A 576 24.69 -0.41 -14.90
N GLN A 577 25.08 0.30 -13.85
CA GLN A 577 25.95 -0.18 -12.76
C GLN A 577 25.19 -0.43 -11.47
N THR A 578 23.86 -0.52 -11.52
CA THR A 578 23.02 -0.78 -10.35
C THR A 578 22.11 -1.98 -10.61
N VAL A 579 21.96 -2.85 -9.61
CA VAL A 579 20.91 -3.87 -9.59
C VAL A 579 19.90 -3.55 -8.51
N TYR A 580 18.61 -3.67 -8.85
CA TYR A 580 17.47 -3.42 -7.99
C TYR A 580 16.78 -4.73 -7.66
N ILE A 581 16.53 -4.97 -6.38
CA ILE A 581 15.99 -6.21 -5.85
C ILE A 581 14.65 -5.92 -5.17
N ALA A 582 13.55 -6.42 -5.72
CA ALA A 582 12.24 -6.33 -5.09
C ALA A 582 12.13 -7.36 -3.94
N THR A 583 11.61 -6.92 -2.80
CA THR A 583 11.53 -7.70 -1.56
C THR A 583 10.12 -7.77 -1.01
N GLY A 584 9.73 -8.94 -0.54
CA GLY A 584 8.35 -9.27 -0.18
C GLY A 584 7.99 -9.23 1.30
N VAL A 585 8.75 -8.59 2.20
CA VAL A 585 8.28 -8.56 3.62
C VAL A 585 8.55 -7.29 4.41
N THR A 586 9.52 -6.43 4.04
CA THR A 586 9.85 -5.27 4.90
C THR A 586 10.62 -4.11 4.23
N ASN A 587 11.15 -4.28 3.01
CA ASN A 587 12.17 -3.37 2.50
C ASN A 587 11.85 -2.72 1.15
N GLY A 588 10.68 -2.98 0.55
CA GLY A 588 10.37 -2.53 -0.80
C GLY A 588 11.45 -3.00 -1.79
N VAL A 589 12.24 -2.08 -2.34
CA VAL A 589 13.36 -2.37 -3.25
C VAL A 589 14.71 -2.07 -2.60
N ILE A 590 15.67 -3.00 -2.72
CA ILE A 590 17.06 -2.80 -2.31
C ILE A 590 17.93 -2.61 -3.55
N SER A 591 18.78 -1.59 -3.56
CA SER A 591 19.70 -1.30 -4.67
C SER A 591 21.15 -1.60 -4.30
N TYR A 592 21.89 -2.21 -5.23
CA TYR A 592 23.29 -2.54 -5.10
C TYR A 592 24.11 -1.99 -6.26
N ASP A 593 25.27 -1.41 -5.95
CA ASP A 593 26.31 -1.05 -6.91
C ASP A 593 26.98 -2.34 -7.40
N ILE A 594 26.94 -2.54 -8.72
CA ILE A 594 27.51 -3.69 -9.43
C ILE A 594 28.62 -3.26 -10.39
N SER A 595 29.21 -2.07 -10.22
CA SER A 595 30.44 -1.65 -10.91
C SER A 595 31.58 -2.66 -10.76
N ASN A 596 31.59 -3.40 -9.65
CA ASN A 596 32.33 -4.64 -9.49
C ASN A 596 31.37 -5.81 -9.21
N PRO A 597 30.99 -6.61 -10.21
CA PRO A 597 30.05 -7.73 -10.05
C PRO A 597 30.51 -8.82 -9.07
N ALA A 598 31.82 -8.91 -8.78
CA ALA A 598 32.39 -9.83 -7.79
C ALA A 598 32.21 -9.36 -6.35
N SER A 599 31.84 -8.09 -6.13
CA SER A 599 31.61 -7.56 -4.79
C SER A 599 30.52 -6.47 -4.81
N PRO A 600 29.25 -6.85 -5.03
CA PRO A 600 28.14 -5.89 -5.00
C PRO A 600 28.08 -5.14 -3.67
N GLN A 601 27.87 -3.82 -3.72
CA GLN A 601 27.80 -2.98 -2.51
C GLN A 601 26.40 -2.41 -2.32
N LEU A 602 25.83 -2.53 -1.12
CA LEU A 602 24.53 -1.93 -0.81
C LEU A 602 24.60 -0.42 -1.02
N ILE A 603 23.76 0.10 -1.92
CA ILE A 603 23.60 1.54 -2.11
C ILE A 603 22.50 2.04 -1.18
N ASN A 604 21.30 1.46 -1.28
CA ASN A 604 20.12 2.02 -0.64
C ASN A 604 18.97 1.01 -0.47
N ILE A 605 18.06 1.32 0.44
CA ILE A 605 16.79 0.60 0.67
C ILE A 605 15.64 1.58 0.45
N ILE A 606 14.76 1.28 -0.50
CA ILE A 606 13.59 2.06 -0.89
C ILE A 606 12.36 1.33 -0.35
N ARG A 607 11.82 1.82 0.76
CA ARG A 607 10.59 1.25 1.33
C ARG A 607 9.39 1.61 0.48
N THR A 608 8.51 0.63 0.27
CA THR A 608 7.21 0.81 -0.37
C THR A 608 6.09 0.33 0.59
N PRO A 609 4.83 0.75 0.39
CA PRO A 609 3.74 0.47 1.34
C PRO A 609 3.30 -1.00 1.42
N GLY A 610 3.82 -1.87 0.58
CA GLY A 610 3.51 -3.29 0.56
C GLY A 610 4.71 -4.12 0.16
N GLU A 611 4.41 -5.32 -0.32
CA GLU A 611 5.44 -6.21 -0.84
C GLU A 611 5.80 -5.73 -2.25
N ALA A 612 7.07 -5.44 -2.49
CA ALA A 612 7.54 -5.16 -3.84
C ALA A 612 7.54 -6.49 -4.62
N ALA A 613 6.67 -6.62 -5.61
CA ALA A 613 6.55 -7.82 -6.42
C ALA A 613 7.53 -7.84 -7.61
N LYS A 614 7.73 -6.66 -8.23
CA LYS A 614 8.57 -6.48 -9.42
C LYS A 614 9.12 -5.05 -9.42
N VAL A 615 10.29 -4.85 -10.01
CA VAL A 615 10.88 -3.55 -10.30
C VAL A 615 11.25 -3.51 -11.78
N THR A 616 11.03 -2.37 -12.44
CA THR A 616 11.51 -2.10 -13.80
C THR A 616 12.11 -0.71 -13.86
N VAL A 617 13.18 -0.54 -14.63
CA VAL A 617 14.00 0.68 -14.61
C VAL A 617 14.38 1.08 -16.02
N ASN A 618 14.28 2.37 -16.32
CA ASN A 618 14.91 3.00 -17.48
C ASN A 618 15.63 4.29 -17.06
N ASN A 619 16.19 5.01 -18.03
CA ASN A 619 16.96 6.24 -17.78
C ASN A 619 16.16 7.34 -17.04
N ASP A 620 14.83 7.35 -17.19
CA ASP A 620 13.97 8.42 -16.67
C ASP A 620 13.22 7.99 -15.41
N HIS A 621 12.85 6.72 -15.31
CA HIS A 621 11.89 6.18 -14.35
C HIS A 621 12.31 4.84 -13.75
N MET A 622 12.03 4.67 -12.46
CA MET A 622 11.97 3.36 -11.81
C MET A 622 10.53 3.16 -11.34
N VAL A 623 9.97 2.00 -11.67
CA VAL A 623 8.61 1.64 -11.30
C VAL A 623 8.66 0.36 -10.46
N ILE A 624 7.99 0.41 -9.31
CA ILE A 624 7.87 -0.72 -8.39
C ILE A 624 6.43 -1.18 -8.38
N ALA A 625 6.19 -2.44 -8.71
CA ALA A 625 4.94 -3.12 -8.46
C ALA A 625 4.85 -3.43 -6.95
N ASP A 626 3.83 -2.90 -6.30
CA ASP A 626 3.59 -3.02 -4.88
C ASP A 626 2.20 -3.59 -4.61
N THR A 627 2.12 -4.58 -3.72
CA THR A 627 0.84 -5.28 -3.44
C THR A 627 -0.18 -4.44 -2.68
N ASN A 628 0.23 -3.34 -2.04
CA ASN A 628 -0.66 -2.48 -1.26
C ASN A 628 -0.86 -1.11 -1.93
N ALA A 629 0.15 -0.59 -2.62
CA ALA A 629 0.15 0.73 -3.27
C ALA A 629 -0.03 0.69 -4.80
N GLY A 630 -0.07 -0.50 -5.40
CA GLY A 630 -0.12 -0.67 -6.85
C GLY A 630 1.20 -0.40 -7.53
N ALA A 631 1.41 0.82 -8.02
CA ALA A 631 2.69 1.17 -8.62
C ALA A 631 3.29 2.42 -7.96
N VAL A 632 4.55 2.32 -7.53
CA VAL A 632 5.32 3.46 -7.02
C VAL A 632 6.29 3.90 -8.11
N ILE A 633 6.25 5.17 -8.52
CA ILE A 633 7.04 5.72 -9.63
C ILE A 633 8.06 6.73 -9.07
N PHE A 634 9.33 6.43 -9.30
CA PHE A 634 10.45 7.32 -9.01
C PHE A 634 10.95 7.96 -10.31
N SER A 635 11.31 9.24 -10.24
CA SER A 635 11.86 9.99 -11.37
C SER A 635 13.28 10.47 -11.05
N ASN A 636 14.01 10.84 -12.11
CA ASN A 636 15.36 11.36 -12.02
C ASN A 636 16.28 10.39 -11.28
N ILE A 637 16.41 9.16 -11.79
CA ILE A 637 17.41 8.22 -11.32
C ILE A 637 18.77 8.84 -11.62
N VAL A 638 19.39 9.50 -10.63
CA VAL A 638 20.69 10.12 -10.87
C VAL A 638 21.74 9.01 -10.91
N GLU A 639 22.44 8.95 -12.04
CA GLU A 639 23.66 8.21 -12.29
C GLU A 639 24.61 8.29 -11.08
N SER A 640 24.66 7.22 -10.28
CA SER A 640 25.53 7.03 -9.11
C SER A 640 25.37 8.04 -7.95
N PRO A 641 25.22 7.57 -6.70
CA PRO A 641 25.61 8.41 -5.57
C PRO A 641 27.12 8.60 -5.65
N ILE A 642 27.58 9.81 -5.98
CA ILE A 642 28.99 10.18 -5.80
C ILE A 642 29.26 10.11 -4.29
N PHE A 643 29.77 8.97 -3.82
CA PHE A 643 30.35 8.84 -2.48
C PHE A 643 31.55 9.78 -2.40
N LYS A 644 31.34 11.00 -1.90
CA LYS A 644 32.43 11.74 -1.28
C LYS A 644 32.72 11.06 0.06
N ASN A 645 33.72 10.17 0.05
CA ASN A 645 34.37 9.67 1.25
C ASN A 645 34.61 10.83 2.23
N GLY A 646 33.92 10.78 3.37
CA GLY A 646 33.95 11.79 4.41
C GLY A 646 33.85 11.20 5.81
N PHE A 647 34.35 9.99 6.01
CA PHE A 647 34.75 9.51 7.34
C PHE A 647 36.27 9.71 7.48
N GLU A 648 36.70 10.95 7.71
CA GLU A 648 37.95 11.19 8.43
C GLU A 648 37.62 11.37 9.91
N GLN A 649 37.99 10.37 10.70
CA GLN A 649 38.26 10.36 12.14
C GLN A 649 37.87 11.62 12.94
N LEU A 650 36.89 11.49 13.83
CA LEU A 650 37.07 11.45 15.30
C LEU A 650 35.75 11.25 16.04
#